data_AF-A0A1I6TJN8-F1
#
_entry.id   AF-A0A1I6TJN8-F1
#
_cell.length_a   1.000
_cell.length_b   1.000
_cell.length_c   1.000
_cell.angle_alpha   90.00
_cell.angle_beta   90.00
_cell.angle_gamma   90.00
#
_symmetry.space_group_name_H-M   'P 1'
#
loop_
_entity.id
_entity.type
_entity.pdbx_description
1 polymer ?
#
loop_
_entity_poly.entity_id
_entity_poly.type
_entity_poly.pdbx_seq_one_letter_code
_entity_poly.pdbx_strand_id
1 'polypeptide(L)'
;MTTSPNTTLDDGTATPSTDSRASYEHVSADVERPGLVSDIRGRIDGDVRFDTYTRNLYATDASAYEQTPIGVVFPATTDDVATVVSYCASREIPVLPRGGGTSLAGQAVNEAVVLDFTRHMDGILSVSPEDERARVQAGTVLEDLNETLAPHDLKFAPDPAAGNRSAIGGAIGNNSTGAHSLVYGKTDAYIEECEAVFADGTVTTLGETSVDEIRREADPDGDLLERVYAQITTILDDQAETVRDRFPDLKRNVSGYNYDVLVEEAETGTVNLARLLAGSEGTLAVVTAATVSLEPVPETKSVSLLFYESVLEAVTDVQYVLEHEPAAVELIDDVLLGLARNTAEFEEAASLVPADAEAALLVEFYADDDDDGRDQTAGLLADRVPKGADEAANAPPSDRPRTDDNIAFEGLEAHEKGKRKMFWTLRKAGLPILLSRTSDEKHISFIEDCAVPPEHLPEFVERFQALLAEKDRDDDAAFYAHAGPGVLHVRPLVNTKADRDREDMRAIADEVTDMVVEFGGSVSGEHGDGRARTQWNHKLYGDELWQSFRDLKTAFDPDWLLNPGNVCGDHDMTEHLRYDEDYTYDAGLEPSLNWENENGMQGMVELCHGCGGCRGSQDTTGGVMCPTYRAADEEITATRGRANLLRQAMSGDLPDDPTDDEFAEEVLDLCIGCKGCARDCPSEVDMAKLKTEVMHARHQEQGAGLRDKLFANFDSLAALGSKFAPVSNLAQSIPGSQLLAEKTVGIARERSLPTFQRETVQDWFDARGGPQVPAANATRKAVFFVDTYTNYVHPEVGKAAVTVLEAAGVRVELADRTGSGRPPLSKGFIDIARDAMEKNVAELAPRVRDGWDVVLVEPSDAVMFQSDALDLLSGDRVSSVAANSYGICEYVDQFRLDDHVDWDAPADSLAYHGHCHQKAVKKDHHAVGALRRAGYDVDPLDSGCCGMAGTFGYESEHYSMSTSIADILLEQIDASDAAVVTAPGTSCRTQLDDSDLDPVPASSSLAGSELEGSTPPTPIELLAHAIDR
;
A
#
# COMPACT_ATOMS: atom_id res chain seq x y z
N MET A 1 -0.05 -16.02 -35.14
CA MET A 1 -0.87 -15.08 -35.95
C MET A 1 -1.97 -14.62 -35.02
N THR A 2 -2.05 -13.40 -34.50
CA THR A 2 -1.36 -12.11 -34.68
C THR A 2 -0.42 -11.83 -33.51
N THR A 3 0.85 -11.55 -33.81
CA THR A 3 1.82 -11.01 -32.87
C THR A 3 1.43 -9.57 -32.55
N SER A 4 1.02 -9.28 -31.31
CA SER A 4 0.92 -7.90 -30.83
C SER A 4 2.31 -7.26 -30.89
N PRO A 5 2.47 -6.09 -31.53
CA PRO A 5 3.75 -5.41 -31.56
C PRO A 5 4.04 -4.77 -30.20
N ASN A 6 5.29 -4.89 -29.77
CA ASN A 6 5.95 -4.17 -28.68
C ASN A 6 5.17 -2.98 -28.12
N THR A 7 4.77 -3.07 -26.86
CA THR A 7 4.55 -1.94 -25.95
C THR A 7 5.89 -1.26 -25.70
N THR A 8 6.36 -0.47 -26.66
CA THR A 8 6.95 0.80 -26.29
C THR A 8 5.81 1.63 -25.71
N LEU A 9 5.89 2.06 -24.45
CA LEU A 9 5.05 3.12 -23.87
C LEU A 9 5.31 4.44 -24.60
N ASP A 10 4.89 4.48 -25.86
CA ASP A 10 4.37 5.65 -26.55
C ASP A 10 2.88 5.34 -26.78
N ASP A 11 2.20 4.86 -25.73
CA ASP A 11 0.75 5.00 -25.67
C ASP A 11 0.50 6.49 -25.53
N GLY A 12 -0.20 7.07 -26.49
CA GLY A 12 -0.41 8.52 -26.62
C GLY A 12 -1.18 9.18 -25.46
N THR A 13 -1.20 8.60 -24.26
CA THR A 13 -1.57 9.24 -23.01
C THR A 13 -0.39 10.10 -22.54
N ALA A 14 -0.41 11.37 -22.96
CA ALA A 14 0.54 12.35 -22.48
C ALA A 14 0.49 12.40 -20.94
N THR A 15 1.64 12.35 -20.26
CA THR A 15 1.69 12.45 -18.79
C THR A 15 0.96 13.71 -18.33
N PRO A 16 0.24 13.70 -17.19
CA PRO A 16 -0.59 14.83 -16.77
C PRO A 16 0.13 16.19 -16.76
N SER A 17 1.42 16.20 -16.43
CA SER A 17 2.29 17.39 -16.39
C SER A 17 2.59 18.00 -17.77
N THR A 18 2.32 17.30 -18.87
CA THR A 18 2.54 17.82 -20.23
C THR A 18 1.44 18.78 -20.72
N ASP A 19 0.31 18.88 -20.01
CA ASP A 19 -0.69 19.91 -20.29
C ASP A 19 -0.04 21.29 -20.04
N SER A 20 -0.08 22.16 -21.04
CA SER A 20 0.44 23.53 -20.95
C SER A 20 -0.16 24.40 -19.83
N ARG A 21 -1.25 23.95 -19.19
CA ARG A 21 -1.89 24.59 -18.04
C ARG A 21 -1.41 24.04 -16.70
N ALA A 22 -0.79 22.86 -16.67
CA ALA A 22 -0.25 22.28 -15.45
C ALA A 22 0.78 23.23 -14.83
N SER A 23 0.75 23.35 -13.51
CA SER A 23 1.66 24.18 -12.72
C SER A 23 2.72 23.36 -11.98
N TYR A 24 2.85 22.07 -12.31
CA TYR A 24 3.73 21.13 -11.64
C TYR A 24 4.60 20.36 -12.65
N GLU A 25 5.84 20.08 -12.26
CA GLU A 25 6.83 19.32 -13.06
C GLU A 25 7.33 18.05 -12.34
N HIS A 26 6.88 17.80 -11.10
CA HIS A 26 7.29 16.68 -10.23
C HIS A 26 8.74 16.73 -9.77
N VAL A 27 9.38 17.89 -9.83
CA VAL A 27 10.78 18.13 -9.47
C VAL A 27 10.92 19.49 -8.81
N SER A 28 11.93 19.66 -7.95
CA SER A 28 12.27 21.01 -7.48
C SER A 28 13.18 21.75 -8.46
N ALA A 29 13.16 23.08 -8.44
CA ALA A 29 13.96 23.99 -9.25
C ALA A 29 15.45 23.93 -8.88
N ASP A 30 15.77 23.69 -7.61
CA ASP A 30 17.13 23.56 -7.13
C ASP A 30 17.73 22.21 -7.53
N VAL A 31 18.77 22.26 -8.37
CA VAL A 31 19.47 21.07 -8.90
C VAL A 31 20.88 20.99 -8.36
N GLU A 32 21.19 19.86 -7.75
CA GLU A 32 22.49 19.57 -7.20
C GLU A 32 23.43 19.01 -8.27
N ARG A 33 24.69 19.47 -8.25
CA ARG A 33 25.72 19.10 -9.25
C ARG A 33 25.20 19.18 -10.72
N PRO A 34 24.68 20.33 -11.20
CA PRO A 34 24.06 20.43 -12.52
C PRO A 34 24.98 20.07 -13.70
N GLY A 35 26.30 20.18 -13.52
CA GLY A 35 27.29 19.70 -14.50
C GLY A 35 27.25 18.19 -14.69
N LEU A 36 27.08 17.43 -13.59
CA LEU A 36 26.94 15.97 -13.62
C LEU A 36 25.64 15.56 -14.32
N VAL A 37 24.53 16.26 -14.04
CA VAL A 37 23.25 16.07 -14.73
C VAL A 37 23.41 16.28 -16.24
N SER A 38 23.97 17.41 -16.65
CA SER A 38 24.19 17.73 -18.07
C SER A 38 25.10 16.70 -18.75
N ASP A 39 26.07 16.16 -18.02
CA ASP A 39 26.94 15.12 -18.55
C ASP A 39 26.16 13.82 -18.77
N ILE A 40 25.46 13.29 -17.77
CA ILE A 40 24.75 12.02 -17.90
C ILE A 40 23.61 12.13 -18.92
N ARG A 41 22.77 13.17 -18.83
CA ARG A 41 21.60 13.37 -19.71
C ARG A 41 21.97 13.48 -21.19
N GLY A 42 23.18 13.94 -21.52
CA GLY A 42 23.66 14.00 -22.90
C GLY A 42 24.13 12.65 -23.47
N ARG A 43 24.08 11.57 -22.68
CA ARG A 43 24.67 10.27 -22.99
C ARG A 43 23.67 9.11 -22.93
N ILE A 44 22.49 9.31 -22.34
CA ILE A 44 21.47 8.28 -22.13
C ILE A 44 20.12 8.74 -22.66
N ASP A 45 19.23 7.79 -22.92
CA ASP A 45 17.85 8.07 -23.34
C ASP A 45 16.90 8.27 -22.13
N GLY A 46 17.23 7.66 -20.98
CA GLY A 46 16.49 7.80 -19.73
C GLY A 46 16.59 9.16 -19.02
N ASP A 47 15.86 9.30 -17.92
CA ASP A 47 15.76 10.54 -17.15
C ASP A 47 16.86 10.68 -16.09
N VAL A 48 17.29 11.92 -15.83
CA VAL A 48 18.30 12.25 -14.81
C VAL A 48 17.75 13.36 -13.92
N ARG A 49 17.58 13.06 -12.62
CA ARG A 49 16.99 13.95 -11.61
C ARG A 49 17.86 14.05 -10.37
N PHE A 50 18.50 15.21 -10.21
CA PHE A 50 19.39 15.52 -9.08
C PHE A 50 18.83 16.73 -8.31
N ASP A 51 17.56 17.04 -8.52
CA ASP A 51 16.86 18.06 -7.76
C ASP A 51 16.67 17.64 -6.31
N THR A 52 16.53 18.62 -5.43
CA THR A 52 16.41 18.43 -3.99
C THR A 52 15.27 17.49 -3.61
N TYR A 53 14.09 17.62 -4.22
CA TYR A 53 12.94 16.77 -3.90
C TYR A 53 13.19 15.32 -4.32
N THR A 54 13.63 15.07 -5.56
CA THR A 54 13.92 13.71 -6.02
C THR A 54 14.98 13.04 -5.15
N ARG A 55 16.05 13.75 -4.76
CA ARG A 55 17.08 13.16 -3.88
C ARG A 55 16.48 12.74 -2.54
N ASN A 56 15.64 13.57 -1.91
CA ASN A 56 15.01 13.27 -0.64
C ASN A 56 13.97 12.14 -0.72
N LEU A 57 13.21 12.06 -1.81
CA LEU A 57 12.25 10.97 -2.05
C LEU A 57 12.95 9.59 -2.07
N TYR A 58 14.20 9.55 -2.55
CA TYR A 58 15.01 8.34 -2.65
C TYR A 58 16.01 8.16 -1.51
N ALA A 59 15.99 9.03 -0.49
CA ALA A 59 16.87 8.94 0.67
C ALA A 59 16.47 7.82 1.65
N THR A 60 15.23 7.33 1.56
CA THR A 60 14.66 6.31 2.46
C THR A 60 14.19 5.07 1.69
N ASP A 61 14.09 3.95 2.40
CA ASP A 61 13.35 2.76 2.01
C ASP A 61 12.37 2.37 3.15
N ALA A 62 11.98 1.10 3.28
CA ALA A 62 11.09 0.66 4.35
C ALA A 62 11.81 0.36 5.68
N SER A 63 13.14 0.52 5.74
CA SER A 63 13.97 0.28 6.93
C SER A 63 14.05 1.52 7.84
N ALA A 64 14.78 1.39 8.95
CA ALA A 64 15.07 2.52 9.84
C ALA A 64 16.13 3.48 9.30
N TYR A 65 16.72 3.24 8.13
CA TYR A 65 17.84 4.01 7.62
C TYR A 65 17.42 5.13 6.67
N GLU A 66 18.24 6.18 6.61
CA GLU A 66 18.14 7.28 5.67
C GLU A 66 19.52 7.73 5.23
N GLN A 67 19.71 7.85 3.91
CA GLN A 67 20.91 8.47 3.36
C GLN A 67 20.59 9.15 2.02
N THR A 68 20.81 10.45 1.95
CA THR A 68 20.51 11.24 0.75
C THR A 68 21.44 10.85 -0.41
N PRO A 69 20.90 10.43 -1.57
CA PRO A 69 21.70 10.04 -2.73
C PRO A 69 22.39 11.25 -3.39
N ILE A 70 23.36 10.96 -4.25
CA ILE A 70 24.00 11.96 -5.11
C ILE A 70 22.97 12.49 -6.14
N GLY A 71 22.12 11.61 -6.63
CA GLY A 71 21.05 11.88 -7.59
C GLY A 71 20.43 10.57 -8.09
N VAL A 72 19.35 10.69 -8.86
CA VAL A 72 18.58 9.54 -9.35
C VAL A 72 18.58 9.54 -10.88
N VAL A 73 18.76 8.37 -11.47
CA VAL A 73 18.67 8.11 -12.91
C VAL A 73 17.61 7.03 -13.13
N PHE A 74 16.72 7.27 -14.08
CA PHE A 74 15.71 6.33 -14.54
C PHE A 74 16.14 5.83 -15.92
N PRO A 75 17.00 4.79 -16.00
CA PRO A 75 17.48 4.29 -17.28
C PRO A 75 16.32 3.72 -18.12
N ALA A 76 16.34 3.91 -19.43
CA ALA A 76 15.37 3.31 -20.35
C ALA A 76 15.86 1.99 -20.96
N THR A 77 17.18 1.74 -20.92
CA THR A 77 17.80 0.58 -21.56
C THR A 77 19.02 0.07 -20.79
N THR A 78 19.45 -1.16 -21.09
CA THR A 78 20.73 -1.71 -20.61
C THR A 78 21.93 -0.84 -21.02
N ASP A 79 21.88 -0.22 -22.21
CA ASP A 79 22.92 0.70 -22.69
C ASP A 79 23.01 1.97 -21.84
N ASP A 80 21.88 2.50 -21.36
CA ASP A 80 21.86 3.62 -20.41
C ASP A 80 22.55 3.23 -19.11
N VAL A 81 22.22 2.05 -18.56
CA VAL A 81 22.83 1.53 -17.33
C VAL A 81 24.34 1.38 -17.49
N ALA A 82 24.79 0.71 -18.55
CA ALA A 82 26.21 0.54 -18.87
C ALA A 82 26.94 1.89 -18.99
N THR A 83 26.30 2.86 -19.66
CA THR A 83 26.84 4.21 -19.84
C THR A 83 26.97 4.96 -18.52
N VAL A 84 25.96 4.90 -17.65
CA VAL A 84 25.98 5.55 -16.33
C VAL A 84 27.01 4.90 -15.42
N VAL A 85 27.04 3.57 -15.34
CA VAL A 85 28.00 2.82 -14.52
C VAL A 85 29.43 3.13 -14.96
N SER A 86 29.74 3.02 -16.25
CA SER A 86 31.08 3.35 -16.78
C SER A 86 31.47 4.81 -16.54
N TYR A 87 30.53 5.73 -16.72
CA TYR A 87 30.74 7.15 -16.45
C TYR A 87 31.07 7.40 -14.97
N CYS A 88 30.33 6.77 -14.06
CA CYS A 88 30.51 6.89 -12.62
C CYS A 88 31.83 6.24 -12.16
N ALA A 89 32.16 5.06 -12.68
CA ALA A 89 33.41 4.36 -12.42
C ALA A 89 34.64 5.22 -12.77
N SER A 90 34.63 5.86 -13.95
CA SER A 90 35.73 6.74 -14.38
C SER A 90 35.94 7.99 -13.50
N ARG A 91 35.03 8.25 -12.57
CA ARG A 91 35.00 9.42 -11.68
C ARG A 91 34.92 9.05 -10.20
N GLU A 92 35.03 7.76 -9.87
CA GLU A 92 34.94 7.27 -8.49
C GLU A 92 33.61 7.68 -7.82
N ILE A 93 32.51 7.62 -8.57
CA ILE A 93 31.16 7.92 -8.08
C ILE A 93 30.43 6.60 -7.80
N PRO A 94 29.93 6.37 -6.56
CA PRO A 94 29.16 5.17 -6.26
C PRO A 94 27.84 5.08 -7.02
N VAL A 95 27.38 3.85 -7.29
CA VAL A 95 26.11 3.55 -7.96
C VAL A 95 25.30 2.56 -7.15
N LEU A 96 24.00 2.79 -7.03
CA LEU A 96 23.05 1.94 -6.32
C LEU A 96 21.91 1.51 -7.26
N PRO A 97 21.83 0.24 -7.69
CA PRO A 97 20.64 -0.25 -8.38
C PRO A 97 19.47 -0.40 -7.40
N ARG A 98 18.28 0.09 -7.77
CA ARG A 98 17.11 0.13 -6.90
C ARG A 98 15.84 -0.30 -7.64
N GLY A 99 15.10 -1.22 -7.02
CA GLY A 99 13.73 -1.59 -7.39
C GLY A 99 12.68 -0.73 -6.67
N GLY A 100 11.63 -1.33 -6.11
CA GLY A 100 10.54 -0.61 -5.44
C GLY A 100 10.89 0.15 -4.13
N GLY A 101 12.12 0.01 -3.63
CA GLY A 101 12.56 0.63 -2.37
C GLY A 101 11.84 0.07 -1.14
N THR A 102 11.55 -1.22 -1.13
CA THR A 102 10.76 -1.93 -0.10
C THR A 102 11.62 -2.67 0.92
N SER A 103 12.94 -2.43 0.91
CA SER A 103 13.93 -3.09 1.77
C SER A 103 13.69 -2.74 3.25
N LEU A 104 13.91 -3.72 4.14
CA LEU A 104 13.76 -3.57 5.58
C LEU A 104 15.09 -3.43 6.33
N ALA A 105 16.24 -3.57 5.66
CA ALA A 105 17.56 -3.53 6.30
C ALA A 105 18.50 -2.41 5.77
N GLY A 106 18.01 -1.51 4.92
CA GLY A 106 18.75 -0.32 4.48
C GLY A 106 19.66 -0.56 3.26
N GLN A 107 19.51 -1.68 2.57
CA GLN A 107 20.26 -2.01 1.36
C GLN A 107 19.86 -1.18 0.15
N ALA A 108 18.70 -0.52 0.19
CA ALA A 108 18.21 0.36 -0.87
C ALA A 108 18.52 1.85 -0.62
N VAL A 109 19.35 2.21 0.36
CA VAL A 109 19.75 3.60 0.66
C VAL A 109 21.27 3.77 0.73
N ASN A 110 21.80 4.76 0.01
CA ASN A 110 23.24 5.06 -0.01
C ASN A 110 23.53 6.44 -0.63
N GLU A 111 24.69 7.02 -0.33
CA GLU A 111 25.20 8.23 -1.01
C GLU A 111 25.80 7.81 -2.36
N ALA A 112 24.91 7.53 -3.31
CA ALA A 112 25.24 7.02 -4.63
C ALA A 112 24.38 7.68 -5.72
N VAL A 113 24.74 7.48 -6.99
CA VAL A 113 23.78 7.65 -8.08
C VAL A 113 22.85 6.44 -8.07
N VAL A 114 21.59 6.68 -7.76
CA VAL A 114 20.56 5.63 -7.74
C VAL A 114 20.07 5.37 -9.15
N LEU A 115 19.99 4.09 -9.54
CA LEU A 115 19.35 3.65 -10.77
C LEU A 115 17.99 3.05 -10.42
N ASP A 116 16.90 3.75 -10.72
CA ASP A 116 15.54 3.25 -10.51
C ASP A 116 15.04 2.53 -11.77
N PHE A 117 14.81 1.23 -11.66
CA PHE A 117 14.36 0.39 -12.77
C PHE A 117 12.84 0.36 -12.95
N THR A 118 12.07 0.79 -11.95
CA THR A 118 10.61 0.60 -11.88
C THR A 118 9.80 1.51 -12.79
N ARG A 119 10.44 2.53 -13.40
CA ARG A 119 9.75 3.52 -14.24
C ARG A 119 9.77 3.19 -15.73
N HIS A 120 10.92 2.76 -16.26
CA HIS A 120 11.14 2.60 -17.70
C HIS A 120 11.68 1.21 -18.09
N MET A 121 12.08 0.38 -17.12
CA MET A 121 12.65 -0.96 -17.33
C MET A 121 11.87 -2.02 -16.54
N ASP A 122 10.56 -2.02 -16.67
CA ASP A 122 9.58 -2.83 -15.93
C ASP A 122 8.83 -3.85 -16.81
N GLY A 123 9.27 -4.05 -18.05
CA GLY A 123 8.57 -4.87 -19.03
C GLY A 123 8.80 -6.39 -18.90
N ILE A 124 7.73 -7.14 -19.18
CA ILE A 124 7.78 -8.59 -19.43
C ILE A 124 8.14 -8.81 -20.90
N LEU A 125 9.38 -9.26 -21.17
CA LEU A 125 9.93 -9.35 -22.52
C LEU A 125 9.42 -10.58 -23.29
N SER A 126 9.23 -11.71 -22.61
CA SER A 126 8.65 -12.92 -23.21
C SER A 126 8.17 -13.90 -22.15
N VAL A 127 7.11 -14.64 -22.43
CA VAL A 127 6.63 -15.79 -21.63
C VAL A 127 6.62 -17.04 -22.53
N SER A 128 7.21 -18.13 -22.06
CA SER A 128 7.14 -19.47 -22.66
C SER A 128 6.46 -20.43 -21.68
N PRO A 129 5.13 -20.62 -21.77
CA PRO A 129 4.42 -21.56 -20.91
C PRO A 129 4.84 -23.01 -21.14
N GLU A 130 5.26 -23.37 -22.36
CA GLU A 130 5.71 -24.73 -22.69
C GLU A 130 7.05 -25.08 -22.03
N ASP A 131 7.91 -24.09 -21.83
CA ASP A 131 9.22 -24.25 -21.17
C ASP A 131 9.20 -23.81 -19.70
N GLU A 132 8.02 -23.40 -19.18
CA GLU A 132 7.82 -22.88 -17.82
C GLU A 132 8.81 -21.74 -17.49
N ARG A 133 8.97 -20.78 -18.41
CA ARG A 133 9.94 -19.69 -18.30
C ARG A 133 9.39 -18.34 -18.70
N ALA A 134 9.91 -17.28 -18.09
CA ALA A 134 9.69 -15.90 -18.52
C ALA A 134 11.02 -15.13 -18.58
N ARG A 135 11.13 -14.16 -19.49
CA ARG A 135 12.20 -13.16 -19.50
C ARG A 135 11.60 -11.80 -19.19
N VAL A 136 12.16 -11.13 -18.19
CA VAL A 136 11.62 -9.90 -17.59
C VAL A 136 12.73 -8.89 -17.35
N GLN A 137 12.41 -7.60 -17.38
CA GLN A 137 13.34 -6.55 -16.99
C GLN A 137 13.42 -6.43 -15.45
N ALA A 138 14.51 -5.84 -14.95
CA ALA A 138 14.78 -5.75 -13.51
C ALA A 138 13.73 -4.95 -12.71
N GLY A 139 13.01 -4.01 -13.34
CA GLY A 139 11.96 -3.20 -12.74
C GLY A 139 10.60 -3.90 -12.66
N THR A 140 10.42 -5.05 -13.32
CA THR A 140 9.12 -5.74 -13.40
C THR A 140 8.63 -6.09 -12.01
N VAL A 141 7.42 -5.68 -11.65
CA VAL A 141 6.79 -6.02 -10.36
C VAL A 141 6.40 -7.50 -10.35
N LEU A 142 6.60 -8.19 -9.23
CA LEU A 142 6.36 -9.63 -9.11
C LEU A 142 4.90 -10.00 -9.36
N GLU A 143 3.96 -9.22 -8.82
CA GLU A 143 2.52 -9.47 -9.01
C GLU A 143 2.09 -9.24 -10.47
N ASP A 144 2.57 -8.19 -11.14
CA ASP A 144 2.26 -7.92 -12.55
C ASP A 144 2.71 -9.06 -13.47
N LEU A 145 3.85 -9.68 -13.15
CA LEU A 145 4.30 -10.92 -13.80
C LEU A 145 3.30 -12.06 -13.55
N ASN A 146 2.91 -12.28 -12.29
CA ASN A 146 1.97 -13.35 -11.94
C ASN A 146 0.58 -13.17 -12.56
N GLU A 147 0.06 -11.94 -12.64
CA GLU A 147 -1.19 -11.63 -13.35
C GLU A 147 -1.10 -11.98 -14.84
N THR A 148 0.04 -11.68 -15.47
CA THR A 148 0.31 -12.05 -16.87
C THR A 148 0.38 -13.58 -17.06
N LEU A 149 0.85 -14.31 -16.05
CA LEU A 149 0.98 -15.77 -16.08
C LEU A 149 -0.31 -16.51 -15.71
N ALA A 150 -1.25 -15.86 -15.02
CA ALA A 150 -2.48 -16.50 -14.53
C ALA A 150 -3.30 -17.24 -15.61
N PRO A 151 -3.45 -16.76 -16.86
CA PRO A 151 -4.14 -17.51 -17.92
C PRO A 151 -3.46 -18.83 -18.34
N HIS A 152 -2.24 -19.07 -17.88
CA HIS A 152 -1.45 -20.26 -18.16
C HIS A 152 -1.34 -21.23 -16.96
N ASP A 153 -2.02 -20.94 -15.86
CA ASP A 153 -1.92 -21.70 -14.60
C ASP A 153 -0.48 -21.79 -14.05
N LEU A 154 0.34 -20.77 -14.36
CA LEU A 154 1.73 -20.64 -13.92
C LEU A 154 1.91 -19.41 -13.02
N LYS A 155 3.00 -19.40 -12.24
CA LYS A 155 3.45 -18.26 -11.46
C LYS A 155 4.97 -18.24 -11.31
N PHE A 156 5.54 -17.07 -11.04
CA PHE A 156 6.84 -16.96 -10.39
C PHE A 156 6.66 -17.28 -8.90
N ALA A 157 7.42 -18.26 -8.40
CA ALA A 157 7.10 -18.92 -7.14
C ALA A 157 7.38 -18.11 -5.86
N PRO A 158 8.49 -17.35 -5.75
CA PRO A 158 8.75 -16.51 -4.58
C PRO A 158 7.65 -15.47 -4.36
N ASP A 159 7.11 -15.42 -3.15
CA ASP A 159 5.91 -14.64 -2.82
C ASP A 159 6.08 -13.72 -1.60
N PRO A 160 7.03 -12.77 -1.64
CA PRO A 160 7.24 -11.85 -0.52
C PRO A 160 5.98 -11.03 -0.21
N ALA A 161 5.81 -10.61 1.04
CA ALA A 161 4.66 -9.80 1.47
C ALA A 161 4.51 -8.47 0.71
N ALA A 162 5.59 -8.01 0.06
CA ALA A 162 5.61 -6.82 -0.80
C ALA A 162 5.54 -7.13 -2.30
N GLY A 163 5.13 -8.34 -2.71
CA GLY A 163 5.11 -8.81 -4.11
C GLY A 163 4.41 -7.87 -5.11
N ASN A 164 3.38 -7.15 -4.67
CA ASN A 164 2.63 -6.17 -5.47
C ASN A 164 3.35 -4.82 -5.70
N ARG A 165 4.61 -4.70 -5.28
CA ARG A 165 5.41 -3.45 -5.38
C ARG A 165 6.92 -3.68 -5.34
N SER A 166 7.39 -4.88 -5.00
CA SER A 166 8.77 -5.30 -5.16
C SER A 166 9.03 -5.67 -6.62
N ALA A 167 10.19 -5.29 -7.13
CA ALA A 167 10.62 -5.60 -8.49
C ALA A 167 11.55 -6.82 -8.54
N ILE A 168 11.59 -7.52 -9.68
CA ILE A 168 12.40 -8.73 -9.89
C ILE A 168 13.88 -8.51 -9.58
N GLY A 169 14.46 -7.39 -10.02
CA GLY A 169 15.86 -7.06 -9.70
C GLY A 169 16.10 -6.89 -8.21
N GLY A 170 15.13 -6.35 -7.47
CA GLY A 170 15.17 -6.28 -6.01
C GLY A 170 15.02 -7.66 -5.35
N ALA A 171 14.11 -8.50 -5.86
CA ALA A 171 13.95 -9.87 -5.37
C ALA A 171 15.21 -10.71 -5.55
N ILE A 172 15.89 -10.57 -6.70
CA ILE A 172 17.20 -11.17 -6.94
C ILE A 172 18.21 -10.58 -5.95
N GLY A 173 18.38 -9.25 -5.93
CA GLY A 173 19.35 -8.60 -5.04
C GLY A 173 19.20 -8.99 -3.57
N ASN A 174 17.98 -9.27 -3.11
CA ASN A 174 17.67 -9.65 -1.74
C ASN A 174 17.58 -11.16 -1.48
N ASN A 175 17.70 -11.97 -2.53
CA ASN A 175 17.34 -13.40 -2.53
C ASN A 175 15.97 -13.68 -1.88
N SER A 176 14.96 -12.88 -2.24
CA SER A 176 13.66 -12.84 -1.56
C SER A 176 12.97 -14.21 -1.51
N THR A 177 12.12 -14.35 -0.50
CA THR A 177 11.29 -15.52 -0.22
C THR A 177 9.91 -15.05 0.27
N GLY A 178 9.02 -15.98 0.62
CA GLY A 178 7.72 -15.68 1.20
C GLY A 178 7.14 -16.87 1.94
N ALA A 179 5.87 -16.78 2.34
CA ALA A 179 5.24 -17.74 3.25
C ALA A 179 5.30 -19.21 2.77
N HIS A 180 5.40 -19.42 1.45
CA HIS A 180 5.42 -20.75 0.84
C HIS A 180 6.83 -21.30 0.55
N SER A 181 7.86 -20.72 1.15
CA SER A 181 9.25 -21.16 0.98
C SER A 181 9.52 -22.60 1.42
N LEU A 182 8.63 -23.21 2.23
CA LEU A 182 8.74 -24.64 2.55
C LEU A 182 8.67 -25.50 1.29
N VAL A 183 7.90 -25.06 0.29
CA VAL A 183 7.72 -25.70 -1.01
C VAL A 183 8.71 -25.11 -2.03
N TYR A 184 8.78 -23.78 -2.10
CA TYR A 184 9.45 -23.10 -3.22
C TYR A 184 10.88 -22.63 -2.94
N GLY A 185 11.31 -22.57 -1.67
CA GLY A 185 12.63 -22.01 -1.35
C GLY A 185 12.71 -20.50 -1.61
N LYS A 186 13.85 -20.04 -2.14
CA LYS A 186 14.20 -18.63 -2.35
C LYS A 186 14.28 -18.28 -3.84
N THR A 187 14.52 -17.00 -4.13
CA THR A 187 14.61 -16.48 -5.50
C THR A 187 15.73 -17.14 -6.32
N ASP A 188 16.88 -17.44 -5.72
CA ASP A 188 18.03 -18.09 -6.37
C ASP A 188 17.66 -19.36 -7.16
N ALA A 189 16.77 -20.20 -6.63
CA ALA A 189 16.33 -21.44 -7.27
C ALA A 189 15.65 -21.20 -8.63
N TYR A 190 15.06 -20.02 -8.84
CA TYR A 190 14.27 -19.68 -10.02
C TYR A 190 15.04 -18.82 -11.03
N ILE A 191 16.31 -18.52 -10.79
CA ILE A 191 17.13 -17.76 -11.74
C ILE A 191 17.80 -18.73 -12.71
N GLU A 192 17.50 -18.56 -14.00
CA GLU A 192 18.16 -19.28 -15.09
C GLU A 192 19.34 -18.47 -15.65
N GLU A 193 19.11 -17.18 -15.88
CA GLU A 193 20.08 -16.29 -16.51
C GLU A 193 19.83 -14.83 -16.10
N CYS A 194 20.90 -14.05 -15.90
CA CYS A 194 20.83 -12.61 -15.69
C CYS A 194 21.66 -11.85 -16.73
N GLU A 195 21.05 -10.86 -17.39
CA GLU A 195 21.78 -9.80 -18.10
C GLU A 195 22.20 -8.74 -17.07
N ALA A 196 23.51 -8.55 -16.92
CA ALA A 196 24.09 -7.73 -15.87
C ALA A 196 25.17 -6.79 -16.40
N VAL A 197 25.33 -5.65 -15.73
CA VAL A 197 26.36 -4.65 -15.99
C VAL A 197 27.37 -4.68 -14.85
N PHE A 198 28.63 -4.95 -15.17
CA PHE A 198 29.74 -4.93 -14.21
C PHE A 198 30.21 -3.51 -13.89
N ALA A 199 31.04 -3.37 -12.86
CA ALA A 199 31.47 -2.08 -12.33
C ALA A 199 32.19 -1.17 -13.36
N ASP A 200 32.76 -1.73 -14.43
CA ASP A 200 33.38 -0.95 -15.52
C ASP A 200 32.41 -0.54 -16.65
N GLY A 201 31.15 -0.98 -16.56
CA GLY A 201 30.10 -0.80 -17.56
C GLY A 201 30.01 -1.93 -18.60
N THR A 202 30.79 -3.00 -18.46
CA THR A 202 30.69 -4.17 -19.35
C THR A 202 29.35 -4.87 -19.17
N VAL A 203 28.61 -5.03 -20.26
CA VAL A 203 27.37 -5.82 -20.30
C VAL A 203 27.73 -7.28 -20.53
N THR A 204 27.24 -8.17 -19.67
CA THR A 204 27.43 -9.61 -19.77
C THR A 204 26.15 -10.36 -19.44
N THR A 205 26.15 -11.65 -19.76
CA THR A 205 25.06 -12.57 -19.44
C THR A 205 25.63 -13.68 -18.56
N LEU A 206 25.14 -13.77 -17.33
CA LEU A 206 25.52 -14.79 -16.38
C LEU A 206 24.44 -15.88 -16.35
N GLY A 207 24.86 -17.14 -16.33
CA GLY A 207 23.99 -18.32 -16.37
C GLY A 207 24.79 -19.59 -16.09
N GLU A 208 24.27 -20.74 -16.49
CA GLU A 208 24.97 -22.03 -16.39
C GLU A 208 26.31 -22.01 -17.16
N THR A 209 27.40 -22.27 -16.43
CA THR A 209 28.79 -22.26 -16.94
C THR A 209 29.52 -23.49 -16.42
N SER A 210 30.35 -24.12 -17.26
CA SER A 210 31.12 -25.30 -16.82
C SER A 210 32.29 -24.92 -15.91
N VAL A 211 32.54 -25.71 -14.86
CA VAL A 211 33.67 -25.46 -13.95
C VAL A 211 35.01 -25.53 -14.68
N ASP A 212 35.13 -26.40 -15.69
CA ASP A 212 36.32 -26.50 -16.53
C ASP A 212 36.57 -25.23 -17.37
N GLU A 213 35.51 -24.55 -17.81
CA GLU A 213 35.59 -23.26 -18.49
C GLU A 213 36.03 -22.16 -17.54
N ILE A 214 35.41 -22.07 -16.36
CA ILE A 214 35.79 -21.11 -15.31
C ILE A 214 37.29 -21.24 -15.00
N ARG A 215 37.77 -22.45 -14.72
CA ARG A 215 39.20 -22.70 -14.43
C ARG A 215 40.13 -22.36 -15.60
N ARG A 216 39.66 -22.52 -16.84
CA ARG A 216 40.46 -22.29 -18.05
C ARG A 216 40.58 -20.80 -18.39
N GLU A 217 39.55 -20.02 -18.08
CA GLU A 217 39.47 -18.58 -18.36
C GLU A 217 39.81 -17.71 -17.16
N ALA A 218 39.95 -18.30 -15.96
CA ALA A 218 40.44 -17.64 -14.77
C ALA A 218 41.78 -16.92 -14.98
N ASP A 219 41.75 -15.58 -14.94
CA ASP A 219 42.94 -14.72 -14.92
C ASP A 219 42.73 -13.58 -13.90
N PRO A 220 43.43 -13.60 -12.74
CA PRO A 220 43.31 -12.54 -11.73
C PRO A 220 43.83 -11.18 -12.21
N ASP A 221 44.62 -11.13 -13.29
CA ASP A 221 45.12 -9.90 -13.91
C ASP A 221 44.32 -9.53 -15.18
N GLY A 222 43.28 -10.30 -15.52
CA GLY A 222 42.45 -10.18 -16.72
C GLY A 222 41.39 -9.08 -16.66
N ASP A 223 40.38 -9.21 -17.53
CA ASP A 223 39.15 -8.42 -17.43
C ASP A 223 38.30 -8.83 -16.20
N LEU A 224 37.20 -8.11 -15.93
CA LEU A 224 36.40 -8.37 -14.73
C LEU A 224 35.81 -9.79 -14.70
N LEU A 225 35.40 -10.35 -15.83
CA LEU A 225 34.84 -11.70 -15.86
C LEU A 225 35.93 -12.75 -15.59
N GLU A 226 37.11 -12.59 -16.19
CA GLU A 226 38.27 -13.45 -15.94
C GLU A 226 38.72 -13.40 -14.47
N ARG A 227 38.63 -12.23 -13.81
CA ARG A 227 38.91 -12.08 -12.37
C ARG A 227 37.87 -12.75 -11.49
N VAL A 228 36.59 -12.61 -11.84
CA VAL A 228 35.50 -13.32 -11.16
C VAL A 228 35.73 -14.83 -11.27
N TYR A 229 36.09 -15.34 -12.45
CA TYR A 229 36.42 -16.75 -12.62
C TYR A 229 37.63 -17.19 -11.78
N ALA A 230 38.66 -16.35 -11.66
CA ALA A 230 39.80 -16.61 -10.78
C ALA A 230 39.38 -16.74 -9.31
N GLN A 231 38.54 -15.82 -8.82
CA GLN A 231 38.07 -15.88 -7.44
C GLN A 231 37.12 -17.06 -7.19
N ILE A 232 36.21 -17.35 -8.12
CA ILE A 232 35.35 -18.55 -8.05
C ILE A 232 36.20 -19.82 -8.01
N THR A 233 37.27 -19.88 -8.81
CA THR A 233 38.20 -21.02 -8.78
C THR A 233 38.83 -21.19 -7.39
N THR A 234 39.26 -20.09 -6.74
CA THR A 234 39.76 -20.13 -5.36
C THR A 234 38.69 -20.61 -4.38
N ILE A 235 37.44 -20.13 -4.49
CA ILE A 235 36.35 -20.59 -3.62
C ILE A 235 36.13 -22.10 -3.77
N LEU A 236 36.04 -22.58 -5.01
CA LEU A 236 35.76 -23.99 -5.31
C LEU A 236 36.92 -24.93 -4.94
N ASP A 237 38.17 -24.53 -5.23
CA ASP A 237 39.32 -25.41 -5.07
C ASP A 237 39.93 -25.35 -3.65
N ASP A 238 39.91 -24.16 -3.01
CA ASP A 238 40.60 -23.94 -1.74
C ASP A 238 39.65 -23.76 -0.53
N GLN A 239 38.39 -23.32 -0.74
CA GLN A 239 37.50 -22.90 0.36
C GLN A 239 36.20 -23.72 0.47
N ALA A 240 35.95 -24.66 -0.44
CA ALA A 240 34.70 -25.41 -0.47
C ALA A 240 34.44 -26.25 0.81
N GLU A 241 35.47 -26.72 1.50
CA GLU A 241 35.31 -27.38 2.82
C GLU A 241 34.88 -26.39 3.89
N THR A 242 35.53 -25.21 3.95
CA THR A 242 35.15 -24.12 4.87
C THR A 242 33.71 -23.65 4.63
N VAL A 243 33.27 -23.55 3.37
CA VAL A 243 31.88 -23.21 3.03
C VAL A 243 30.91 -24.24 3.63
N ARG A 244 31.13 -25.54 3.39
CA ARG A 244 30.26 -26.61 3.94
C ARG A 244 30.24 -26.64 5.47
N ASP A 245 31.34 -26.29 6.11
CA ASP A 245 31.45 -26.30 7.57
C ASP A 245 30.81 -25.07 8.24
N ARG A 246 30.72 -23.95 7.54
CA ARG A 246 30.30 -22.65 8.12
C ARG A 246 28.93 -22.17 7.67
N PHE A 247 28.48 -22.52 6.47
CA PHE A 247 27.16 -22.12 6.01
C PHE A 247 26.07 -22.90 6.77
N PRO A 248 25.01 -22.22 7.24
CA PRO A 248 23.89 -22.88 7.90
C PRO A 248 23.17 -23.86 6.97
N ASP A 249 22.83 -25.05 7.47
CA ASP A 249 21.97 -26.02 6.77
C ASP A 249 20.50 -25.66 7.03
N LEU A 250 20.02 -24.63 6.32
CA LEU A 250 18.67 -24.08 6.46
C LEU A 250 18.02 -23.86 5.10
N LYS A 251 16.69 -24.04 5.02
CA LYS A 251 15.91 -23.65 3.83
C LYS A 251 16.02 -22.15 3.51
N ARG A 252 16.29 -21.33 4.53
CA ARG A 252 16.36 -19.88 4.45
C ARG A 252 17.67 -19.38 5.07
N ASN A 253 18.57 -18.97 4.19
CA ASN A 253 19.74 -18.18 4.50
C ASN A 253 19.96 -17.21 3.34
N VAL A 254 19.97 -15.91 3.64
CA VAL A 254 20.27 -14.84 2.68
C VAL A 254 21.40 -13.93 3.17
N SER A 255 22.10 -14.30 4.24
CA SER A 255 23.28 -13.60 4.71
C SER A 255 24.52 -13.96 3.89
N GLY A 256 25.31 -12.94 3.54
CA GLY A 256 26.51 -13.11 2.72
C GLY A 256 26.21 -13.43 1.25
N TYR A 257 27.24 -13.82 0.50
CA TYR A 257 27.06 -14.30 -0.87
C TYR A 257 26.78 -15.82 -0.88
N ASN A 258 25.94 -16.28 -1.81
CA ASN A 258 25.48 -17.68 -1.98
C ASN A 258 26.61 -18.67 -2.37
N TYR A 259 27.61 -18.85 -1.51
CA TYR A 259 28.72 -19.78 -1.75
C TYR A 259 28.31 -21.24 -1.55
N ASP A 260 27.35 -21.49 -0.67
CA ASP A 260 26.71 -22.80 -0.47
C ASP A 260 26.14 -23.33 -1.79
N VAL A 261 25.31 -22.54 -2.48
CA VAL A 261 24.74 -22.88 -3.78
C VAL A 261 25.84 -23.08 -4.83
N LEU A 262 26.83 -22.18 -4.88
CA LEU A 262 27.96 -22.28 -5.82
C LEU A 262 28.75 -23.59 -5.64
N VAL A 263 29.05 -23.96 -4.39
CA VAL A 263 29.83 -25.16 -4.06
C VAL A 263 29.03 -26.44 -4.32
N GLU A 264 27.73 -26.44 -4.00
CA GLU A 264 26.83 -27.56 -4.27
C GLU A 264 26.71 -27.84 -5.78
N GLU A 265 26.42 -26.81 -6.57
CA GLU A 265 26.26 -26.96 -8.01
C GLU A 265 27.53 -27.47 -8.68
N ALA A 266 28.70 -26.98 -8.26
CA ALA A 266 29.99 -27.36 -8.84
C ALA A 266 30.26 -28.87 -8.76
N GLU A 267 29.62 -29.61 -7.84
CA GLU A 267 29.72 -31.07 -7.75
C GLU A 267 29.15 -31.78 -8.99
N THR A 268 28.24 -31.12 -9.71
CA THR A 268 27.67 -31.60 -10.98
C THR A 268 28.58 -31.33 -12.19
N GLY A 269 29.60 -30.47 -12.03
CA GLY A 269 30.53 -30.04 -13.08
C GLY A 269 30.16 -28.71 -13.75
N THR A 270 29.04 -28.10 -13.36
CA THR A 270 28.54 -26.80 -13.82
C THR A 270 28.08 -25.95 -12.64
N VAL A 271 28.11 -24.63 -12.79
CA VAL A 271 27.55 -23.68 -11.81
C VAL A 271 26.73 -22.63 -12.55
N ASN A 272 25.66 -22.12 -11.95
CA ASN A 272 24.92 -21.00 -12.49
C ASN A 272 25.38 -19.69 -11.85
N LEU A 273 26.16 -18.91 -12.60
CA LEU A 273 26.76 -17.68 -12.10
C LEU A 273 25.74 -16.56 -11.84
N ALA A 274 24.53 -16.65 -12.42
CA ALA A 274 23.46 -15.71 -12.13
C ALA A 274 22.99 -15.81 -10.67
N ARG A 275 23.08 -17.00 -10.06
CA ARG A 275 22.65 -17.27 -8.68
C ARG A 275 23.59 -16.66 -7.64
N LEU A 276 24.81 -16.30 -8.00
CA LEU A 276 25.70 -15.49 -7.17
C LEU A 276 25.24 -14.03 -7.04
N LEU A 277 24.43 -13.53 -7.98
CA LEU A 277 23.82 -12.20 -7.86
C LEU A 277 22.65 -12.20 -6.88
N ALA A 278 22.08 -13.37 -6.58
CA ALA A 278 21.02 -13.48 -5.60
C ALA A 278 21.59 -13.22 -4.19
N GLY A 279 21.01 -12.27 -3.46
CA GLY A 279 21.51 -11.84 -2.14
C GLY A 279 22.72 -10.91 -2.19
N SER A 280 23.17 -10.53 -3.40
CA SER A 280 24.30 -9.62 -3.55
C SER A 280 23.98 -8.17 -3.24
N GLU A 281 22.70 -7.81 -3.08
CA GLU A 281 22.23 -6.45 -2.78
C GLU A 281 22.75 -5.39 -3.76
N GLY A 282 23.00 -5.78 -5.03
CA GLY A 282 23.53 -4.88 -6.05
C GLY A 282 25.00 -4.51 -5.85
N THR A 283 25.74 -5.23 -5.01
CA THR A 283 27.16 -4.99 -4.75
C THR A 283 28.09 -5.66 -5.77
N LEU A 284 27.66 -6.72 -6.45
CA LEU A 284 28.50 -7.43 -7.43
C LEU A 284 28.30 -6.91 -8.86
N ALA A 285 27.04 -6.76 -9.28
CA ALA A 285 26.69 -6.27 -10.61
C ALA A 285 25.29 -5.65 -10.60
N VAL A 286 24.98 -4.86 -11.63
CA VAL A 286 23.65 -4.29 -11.83
C VAL A 286 22.85 -5.19 -12.78
N VAL A 287 21.84 -5.89 -12.26
CA VAL A 287 20.93 -6.71 -13.07
C VAL A 287 19.99 -5.79 -13.87
N THR A 288 19.85 -6.05 -15.17
CA THR A 288 18.98 -5.27 -16.08
C THR A 288 17.83 -6.09 -16.65
N ALA A 289 18.03 -7.40 -16.85
CA ALA A 289 16.99 -8.36 -17.18
C ALA A 289 17.34 -9.75 -16.63
N ALA A 290 16.31 -10.58 -16.41
CA ALA A 290 16.48 -11.95 -15.94
C ALA A 290 15.56 -12.90 -16.71
N THR A 291 16.05 -14.12 -16.95
CA THR A 291 15.23 -15.26 -17.33
C THR A 291 14.93 -16.05 -16.05
N VAL A 292 13.65 -16.20 -15.73
CA VAL A 292 13.16 -16.87 -14.52
C VAL A 292 12.36 -18.12 -14.87
N SER A 293 12.48 -19.13 -14.03
CA SER A 293 11.66 -20.34 -14.06
C SER A 293 10.33 -20.13 -13.34
N LEU A 294 9.29 -20.80 -13.82
CA LEU A 294 7.91 -20.68 -13.37
C LEU A 294 7.42 -22.00 -12.78
N GLU A 295 6.45 -21.93 -11.88
CA GLU A 295 5.83 -23.09 -11.24
C GLU A 295 4.33 -23.13 -11.52
N PRO A 296 3.73 -24.33 -11.61
CA PRO A 296 2.28 -24.45 -11.67
C PRO A 296 1.61 -23.92 -10.40
N VAL A 297 0.45 -23.32 -10.58
CA VAL A 297 -0.43 -22.94 -9.46
C VAL A 297 -1.10 -24.21 -8.92
N PRO A 298 -1.10 -24.45 -7.59
CA PRO A 298 -1.74 -25.64 -7.01
C PRO A 298 -3.25 -25.65 -7.26
N GLU A 299 -3.81 -26.84 -7.55
CA GLU A 299 -5.23 -27.05 -7.89
C GLU A 299 -6.16 -26.55 -6.77
N THR A 300 -5.87 -26.95 -5.52
CA THR A 300 -6.59 -26.43 -4.35
C THR A 300 -5.68 -26.31 -3.12
N LYS A 301 -6.23 -25.73 -2.05
CA LYS A 301 -5.51 -25.48 -0.80
C LYS A 301 -6.46 -25.67 0.38
N SER A 302 -5.93 -26.04 1.53
CA SER A 302 -6.67 -26.07 2.80
C SER A 302 -5.86 -25.36 3.87
N VAL A 303 -6.56 -24.74 4.84
CA VAL A 303 -5.91 -23.98 5.90
C VAL A 303 -6.46 -24.41 7.26
N SER A 304 -5.56 -24.65 8.22
CA SER A 304 -5.88 -24.83 9.63
C SER A 304 -5.37 -23.66 10.46
N LEU A 305 -6.10 -23.31 11.52
CA LEU A 305 -5.63 -22.44 12.61
C LEU A 305 -5.54 -23.27 13.88
N LEU A 306 -4.39 -23.28 14.54
CA LEU A 306 -4.17 -23.91 15.85
C LEU A 306 -3.95 -22.82 16.89
N PHE A 307 -4.57 -22.93 18.07
CA PHE A 307 -4.48 -21.91 19.14
C PHE A 307 -3.76 -22.44 20.37
N TYR A 308 -2.95 -21.57 20.99
CA TYR A 308 -2.01 -21.88 22.07
C TYR A 308 -2.13 -20.88 23.22
N GLU A 309 -1.77 -21.31 24.44
CA GLU A 309 -1.77 -20.46 25.64
C GLU A 309 -0.49 -19.62 25.74
N SER A 310 0.50 -19.83 24.87
CA SER A 310 1.69 -18.96 24.76
C SER A 310 2.42 -19.11 23.41
N VAL A 311 3.24 -18.11 23.07
CA VAL A 311 4.17 -18.17 21.93
C VAL A 311 5.13 -19.35 22.04
N LEU A 312 5.64 -19.63 23.25
CA LEU A 312 6.59 -20.73 23.49
C LEU A 312 5.96 -22.10 23.17
N GLU A 313 4.70 -22.30 23.56
CA GLU A 313 3.94 -23.51 23.22
C GLU A 313 3.74 -23.65 21.71
N ALA A 314 3.40 -22.56 21.02
CA ALA A 314 3.22 -22.55 19.57
C ALA A 314 4.52 -22.95 18.84
N VAL A 315 5.67 -22.32 19.18
CA VAL A 315 6.95 -22.66 18.53
C VAL A 315 7.47 -24.04 18.91
N THR A 316 7.12 -24.55 20.10
CA THR A 316 7.40 -25.95 20.49
C THR A 316 6.67 -26.93 19.59
N ASP A 317 5.48 -26.55 19.13
CA ASP A 317 4.63 -27.41 18.31
C ASP A 317 5.04 -27.47 16.83
N VAL A 318 5.74 -26.45 16.33
CA VAL A 318 6.12 -26.30 14.91
C VAL A 318 6.80 -27.54 14.35
N GLN A 319 7.76 -28.13 15.08
CA GLN A 319 8.48 -29.33 14.62
C GLN A 319 7.54 -30.52 14.36
N TYR A 320 6.45 -30.65 15.12
CA TYR A 320 5.46 -31.72 14.95
C TYR A 320 4.45 -31.37 13.86
N VAL A 321 4.10 -30.09 13.71
CA VAL A 321 3.26 -29.61 12.59
C VAL A 321 3.96 -29.85 11.26
N LEU A 322 5.28 -29.61 11.17
CA LEU A 322 6.08 -29.81 9.96
C LEU A 322 6.09 -31.25 9.45
N GLU A 323 5.92 -32.23 10.35
CA GLU A 323 5.82 -33.65 9.97
C GLU A 323 4.60 -33.94 9.09
N HIS A 324 3.59 -33.07 9.08
CA HIS A 324 2.42 -33.15 8.20
C HIS A 324 2.66 -32.56 6.79
N GLU A 325 3.89 -32.15 6.48
CA GLU A 325 4.30 -31.62 5.17
C GLU A 325 3.47 -30.39 4.70
N PRO A 326 3.28 -29.37 5.55
CA PRO A 326 2.55 -28.16 5.17
C PRO A 326 3.27 -27.34 4.12
N ALA A 327 2.50 -26.58 3.33
CA ALA A 327 3.01 -25.61 2.38
C ALA A 327 3.44 -24.29 3.04
N ALA A 328 2.79 -23.91 4.15
CA ALA A 328 3.16 -22.76 4.97
C ALA A 328 2.82 -23.01 6.45
N VAL A 329 3.63 -22.46 7.36
CA VAL A 329 3.38 -22.45 8.82
C VAL A 329 3.75 -21.07 9.36
N GLU A 330 2.74 -20.30 9.73
CA GLU A 330 2.87 -18.91 10.18
C GLU A 330 2.49 -18.75 11.65
N LEU A 331 3.33 -18.07 12.43
CA LEU A 331 3.05 -17.72 13.83
C LEU A 331 2.42 -16.33 13.95
N ILE A 332 1.44 -16.22 14.84
CA ILE A 332 0.79 -14.98 15.26
C ILE A 332 0.78 -14.97 16.81
N ASP A 333 1.31 -13.93 17.45
CA ASP A 333 1.35 -13.78 18.90
C ASP A 333 0.14 -13.01 19.48
N ASP A 334 0.14 -12.84 20.79
CA ASP A 334 -0.88 -12.16 21.57
C ASP A 334 -0.96 -10.67 21.24
N VAL A 335 0.18 -10.02 20.97
CA VAL A 335 0.23 -8.63 20.52
C VAL A 335 -0.57 -8.49 19.24
N LEU A 336 -0.26 -9.26 18.19
CA LEU A 336 -0.96 -9.18 16.91
C LEU A 336 -2.44 -9.59 17.03
N LEU A 337 -2.75 -10.63 17.81
CA LEU A 337 -4.14 -11.03 18.07
C LEU A 337 -4.92 -9.94 18.83
N GLY A 338 -4.29 -9.28 19.80
CA GLY A 338 -4.86 -8.16 20.55
C GLY A 338 -5.11 -6.95 19.66
N LEU A 339 -4.16 -6.61 18.79
CA LEU A 339 -4.30 -5.53 17.81
C LEU A 339 -5.45 -5.81 16.82
N ALA A 340 -5.55 -7.04 16.29
CA ALA A 340 -6.63 -7.44 15.41
C ALA A 340 -8.02 -7.31 16.08
N ARG A 341 -8.14 -7.68 17.37
CA ARG A 341 -9.39 -7.54 18.15
C ARG A 341 -9.85 -6.08 18.32
N ASN A 342 -8.91 -5.12 18.30
CA ASN A 342 -9.19 -3.69 18.51
C ASN A 342 -9.36 -2.91 17.21
N THR A 343 -9.22 -3.57 16.05
CA THR A 343 -9.26 -2.91 14.74
C THR A 343 -10.50 -3.37 13.99
N ALA A 344 -11.41 -2.42 13.70
CA ALA A 344 -12.70 -2.71 13.08
C ALA A 344 -12.59 -3.47 11.74
N GLU A 345 -11.50 -3.27 10.99
CA GLU A 345 -11.22 -4.03 9.76
C GLU A 345 -11.11 -5.53 9.97
N PHE A 346 -10.55 -5.93 11.11
CA PHE A 346 -10.23 -7.31 11.41
C PHE A 346 -11.22 -7.92 12.39
N GLU A 347 -12.32 -7.24 12.73
CA GLU A 347 -13.30 -7.71 13.71
C GLU A 347 -13.85 -9.10 13.35
N GLU A 348 -14.18 -9.34 12.07
CA GLU A 348 -14.65 -10.65 11.61
C GLU A 348 -13.58 -11.73 11.77
N ALA A 349 -12.34 -11.47 11.36
CA ALA A 349 -11.23 -12.40 11.50
C ALA A 349 -10.86 -12.64 12.98
N ALA A 350 -10.84 -11.59 13.80
CA ALA A 350 -10.55 -11.63 15.22
C ALA A 350 -11.64 -12.36 16.02
N SER A 351 -12.89 -12.35 15.55
CA SER A 351 -13.99 -13.10 16.17
C SER A 351 -13.79 -14.62 16.13
N LEU A 352 -12.90 -15.11 15.26
CA LEU A 352 -12.51 -16.53 15.18
C LEU A 352 -11.53 -16.94 16.29
N VAL A 353 -10.86 -15.97 16.92
CA VAL A 353 -9.79 -16.23 17.89
C VAL A 353 -10.40 -16.46 19.27
N PRO A 354 -10.17 -17.62 19.91
CA PRO A 354 -10.60 -17.87 21.29
C PRO A 354 -10.10 -16.79 22.24
N ALA A 355 -10.86 -16.51 23.30
CA ALA A 355 -10.52 -15.48 24.28
C ALA A 355 -9.21 -15.78 25.03
N ASP A 356 -8.93 -17.07 25.26
CA ASP A 356 -7.75 -17.55 25.98
C ASP A 356 -6.53 -17.80 25.06
N ALA A 357 -6.64 -17.50 23.75
CA ALA A 357 -5.53 -17.66 22.81
C ALA A 357 -4.53 -16.49 22.93
N GLU A 358 -3.28 -16.84 23.28
CA GLU A 358 -2.11 -15.94 23.31
C GLU A 358 -1.15 -16.20 22.14
N ALA A 359 -1.36 -17.26 21.37
CA ALA A 359 -0.70 -17.44 20.08
C ALA A 359 -1.55 -18.31 19.14
N ALA A 360 -1.27 -18.22 17.84
CA ALA A 360 -1.85 -19.07 16.82
C ALA A 360 -0.82 -19.51 15.77
N LEU A 361 -0.95 -20.74 15.28
CA LEU A 361 -0.30 -21.20 14.05
C LEU A 361 -1.32 -21.28 12.92
N LEU A 362 -1.07 -20.56 11.82
CA LEU A 362 -1.77 -20.73 10.56
C LEU A 362 -0.98 -21.71 9.70
N VAL A 363 -1.63 -22.82 9.32
CA VAL A 363 -1.01 -23.91 8.55
C VAL A 363 -1.76 -24.07 7.23
N GLU A 364 -1.11 -23.80 6.10
CA GLU A 364 -1.68 -24.02 4.77
C GLU A 364 -1.08 -25.28 4.14
N PHE A 365 -1.92 -26.06 3.46
CA PHE A 365 -1.52 -27.19 2.63
C PHE A 365 -1.88 -26.94 1.17
N TYR A 366 -1.03 -27.41 0.26
CA TYR A 366 -1.41 -27.64 -1.12
C TYR A 366 -1.95 -29.06 -1.25
N ALA A 367 -3.05 -29.20 -1.96
CA ALA A 367 -3.76 -30.45 -2.09
C ALA A 367 -4.08 -30.74 -3.55
N ASP A 368 -4.08 -32.03 -3.89
CA ASP A 368 -4.39 -32.50 -5.24
C ASP A 368 -5.88 -32.28 -5.58
N ASP A 369 -6.75 -32.40 -4.57
CA ASP A 369 -8.18 -32.10 -4.66
C ASP A 369 -8.77 -31.71 -3.28
N ASP A 370 -10.06 -31.34 -3.27
CA ASP A 370 -10.74 -30.85 -2.06
C ASP A 370 -10.86 -31.92 -0.95
N ASP A 371 -10.87 -33.21 -1.29
CA ASP A 371 -10.96 -34.29 -0.30
C ASP A 371 -9.60 -34.55 0.33
N ASP A 372 -8.51 -34.53 -0.46
CA ASP A 372 -7.14 -34.55 0.04
C ASP A 372 -6.87 -33.39 1.01
N GLY A 373 -7.28 -32.16 0.64
CA GLY A 373 -7.14 -31.00 1.50
C GLY A 373 -7.91 -31.10 2.83
N ARG A 374 -9.06 -31.79 2.86
CA ARG A 374 -9.82 -32.09 4.09
C ARG A 374 -9.13 -33.15 4.94
N ASP A 375 -8.58 -34.18 4.30
CA ASP A 375 -7.86 -35.25 4.99
C ASP A 375 -6.59 -34.71 5.67
N GLN A 376 -5.87 -33.79 5.02
CA GLN A 376 -4.69 -33.11 5.59
C GLN A 376 -5.03 -32.30 6.85
N THR A 377 -6.04 -31.40 6.79
CA THR A 377 -6.41 -30.58 7.97
C THR A 377 -6.97 -31.43 9.09
N ALA A 378 -7.80 -32.43 8.78
CA ALA A 378 -8.33 -33.36 9.77
C ALA A 378 -7.23 -34.19 10.44
N GLY A 379 -6.23 -34.63 9.69
CA GLY A 379 -5.05 -35.33 10.19
C GLY A 379 -4.24 -34.48 11.18
N LEU A 380 -3.99 -33.21 10.83
CA LEU A 380 -3.30 -32.26 11.69
C LEU A 380 -4.07 -32.00 12.99
N LEU A 381 -5.38 -31.70 12.89
CA LEU A 381 -6.21 -31.40 14.05
C LEU A 381 -6.34 -32.61 15.00
N ALA A 382 -6.48 -33.82 14.45
CA ALA A 382 -6.55 -35.04 15.24
C ALA A 382 -5.25 -35.35 16.00
N ASP A 383 -4.11 -34.94 15.46
CA ASP A 383 -2.79 -35.15 16.03
C ASP A 383 -2.40 -34.05 17.04
N ARG A 384 -2.83 -32.80 16.82
CA ARG A 384 -2.35 -31.64 17.61
C ARG A 384 -3.35 -31.03 18.60
N VAL A 385 -4.65 -31.26 18.45
CA VAL A 385 -5.69 -30.62 19.30
C VAL A 385 -6.35 -31.64 20.25
N PRO A 386 -6.69 -31.30 21.51
CA PRO A 386 -7.15 -32.23 22.52
C PRO A 386 -8.68 -32.23 22.54
N LYS A 387 -9.35 -33.11 21.78
CA LYS A 387 -10.77 -33.46 22.03
C LYS A 387 -11.20 -34.76 21.35
N GLY A 388 -11.72 -35.67 22.19
CA GLY A 388 -12.69 -36.74 21.87
C GLY A 388 -12.41 -37.61 20.65
N ALA A 389 -11.66 -38.70 20.84
CA ALA A 389 -11.52 -39.79 19.89
C ALA A 389 -12.89 -40.44 19.55
N ASP A 390 -13.63 -39.85 18.62
CA ASP A 390 -14.65 -40.51 17.81
C ASP A 390 -14.84 -39.67 16.53
N GLU A 391 -14.41 -40.26 15.40
CA GLU A 391 -14.61 -39.84 13.99
C GLU A 391 -13.46 -39.07 13.28
N ALA A 392 -12.36 -39.78 12.93
CA ALA A 392 -11.60 -39.56 11.68
C ALA A 392 -10.82 -40.84 11.27
N ALA A 393 -10.72 -41.09 9.97
CA ALA A 393 -10.37 -42.39 9.37
C ALA A 393 -8.87 -42.63 9.12
N ASN A 394 -8.02 -41.64 9.30
CA ASN A 394 -6.60 -41.71 8.95
C ASN A 394 -5.72 -41.45 10.18
N ALA A 395 -5.08 -42.50 10.68
CA ALA A 395 -4.09 -42.38 11.74
C ALA A 395 -2.79 -41.80 11.15
N PRO A 396 -2.06 -40.93 11.88
CA PRO A 396 -0.78 -40.42 11.41
C PRO A 396 0.23 -41.57 11.16
N PRO A 397 1.19 -41.39 10.22
CA PRO A 397 2.22 -42.38 9.92
C PRO A 397 2.93 -42.90 11.18
N SER A 398 3.22 -44.21 11.24
CA SER A 398 3.63 -44.89 12.48
C SER A 398 5.04 -44.58 12.98
N ASP A 399 5.84 -43.81 12.22
CA ASP A 399 7.28 -43.60 12.45
C ASP A 399 7.64 -42.17 12.93
N ARG A 400 6.66 -41.33 13.30
CA ARG A 400 6.92 -39.95 13.76
C ARG A 400 7.35 -39.87 15.24
N PRO A 401 8.18 -38.87 15.64
CA PRO A 401 8.39 -38.51 17.03
C PRO A 401 7.04 -38.20 17.68
N ARG A 402 6.63 -38.98 18.67
CA ARG A 402 5.39 -38.73 19.41
C ARG A 402 5.70 -37.97 20.69
N THR A 403 5.10 -36.80 20.85
CA THR A 403 4.85 -36.23 22.17
C THR A 403 3.53 -36.80 22.71
N ASP A 404 3.46 -37.05 24.01
CA ASP A 404 2.22 -37.49 24.68
C ASP A 404 1.24 -36.31 24.91
N ASP A 405 1.66 -35.07 24.60
CA ASP A 405 0.94 -33.84 24.90
C ASP A 405 0.41 -33.16 23.61
N ASN A 406 -0.92 -33.01 23.54
CA ASN A 406 -1.57 -32.11 22.60
C ASN A 406 -1.41 -30.69 23.16
N ILE A 407 -0.57 -29.87 22.52
CA ILE A 407 -0.17 -28.55 23.02
C ILE A 407 -1.20 -27.49 22.64
N ALA A 408 -1.62 -27.44 21.37
CA ALA A 408 -2.73 -26.59 20.95
C ALA A 408 -3.99 -26.99 21.73
N PHE A 409 -4.82 -26.04 22.17
CA PHE A 409 -6.04 -26.34 22.93
C PHE A 409 -7.31 -26.34 22.05
N GLU A 410 -7.24 -25.68 20.90
CA GLU A 410 -8.32 -25.58 19.92
C GLU A 410 -7.74 -25.43 18.51
N GLY A 411 -8.51 -25.84 17.50
CA GLY A 411 -8.17 -25.54 16.12
C GLY A 411 -9.39 -25.47 15.21
N LEU A 412 -9.23 -24.75 14.10
CA LEU A 412 -10.24 -24.50 13.08
C LEU A 412 -9.70 -24.90 11.70
N GLU A 413 -10.60 -25.23 10.79
CA GLU A 413 -10.25 -25.54 9.39
C GLU A 413 -11.05 -24.69 8.39
N ALA A 414 -10.46 -24.45 7.23
CA ALA A 414 -11.03 -23.72 6.12
C ALA A 414 -10.64 -24.33 4.76
N HIS A 415 -11.65 -24.63 3.94
CA HIS A 415 -11.50 -25.17 2.58
C HIS A 415 -12.04 -24.20 1.53
N GLU A 416 -13.17 -23.56 1.80
CA GLU A 416 -13.75 -22.57 0.90
C GLU A 416 -12.85 -21.35 0.76
N LYS A 417 -12.69 -20.83 -0.46
CA LYS A 417 -11.80 -19.69 -0.78
C LYS A 417 -12.04 -18.49 0.15
N GLY A 418 -13.30 -18.15 0.42
CA GLY A 418 -13.66 -17.04 1.31
C GLY A 418 -13.17 -17.23 2.75
N LYS A 419 -13.37 -18.43 3.32
CA LYS A 419 -12.93 -18.75 4.68
C LYS A 419 -11.40 -18.84 4.79
N ARG A 420 -10.72 -19.41 3.78
CA ARG A 420 -9.24 -19.41 3.69
C ARG A 420 -8.69 -17.98 3.67
N LYS A 421 -9.28 -17.11 2.84
CA LYS A 421 -8.92 -15.68 2.79
C LYS A 421 -9.12 -15.00 4.15
N MET A 422 -10.19 -15.34 4.88
CA MET A 422 -10.44 -14.82 6.24
C MET A 422 -9.31 -15.22 7.21
N PHE A 423 -8.87 -16.48 7.20
CA PHE A 423 -7.78 -16.93 8.07
C PHE A 423 -6.46 -16.21 7.74
N TRP A 424 -6.12 -16.08 6.47
CA TRP A 424 -4.95 -15.30 6.03
C TRP A 424 -5.05 -13.81 6.36
N THR A 425 -6.27 -13.26 6.42
CA THR A 425 -6.48 -11.87 6.83
C THR A 425 -6.02 -11.64 8.27
N LEU A 426 -6.23 -12.61 9.17
CA LEU A 426 -5.74 -12.54 10.56
C LEU A 426 -4.20 -12.42 10.60
N ARG A 427 -3.48 -13.22 9.79
CA ARG A 427 -2.01 -13.14 9.68
C ARG A 427 -1.52 -11.82 9.09
N LYS A 428 -2.28 -11.23 8.16
CA LYS A 428 -1.95 -9.95 7.51
C LYS A 428 -2.34 -8.72 8.35
N ALA A 429 -3.20 -8.88 9.35
CA ALA A 429 -3.75 -7.80 10.18
C ALA A 429 -2.73 -7.11 11.08
N GLY A 430 -1.73 -7.86 11.55
CA GLY A 430 -0.85 -7.40 12.63
C GLY A 430 0.14 -6.31 12.23
N LEU A 431 0.74 -6.43 11.05
CA LEU A 431 1.82 -5.52 10.62
C LEU A 431 1.35 -4.06 10.42
N PRO A 432 0.20 -3.76 9.78
CA PRO A 432 -0.32 -2.40 9.70
C PRO A 432 -0.44 -1.71 11.07
N ILE A 433 -1.00 -2.42 12.05
CA ILE A 433 -1.29 -1.83 13.36
C ILE A 433 -0.01 -1.58 14.16
N LEU A 434 1.00 -2.45 14.05
CA LEU A 434 2.33 -2.19 14.60
C LEU A 434 2.96 -0.91 14.00
N LEU A 435 2.66 -0.63 12.74
CA LEU A 435 3.25 0.47 11.98
C LEU A 435 2.45 1.79 12.05
N SER A 436 1.29 1.79 12.72
CA SER A 436 0.44 2.98 12.93
C SER A 436 0.61 3.63 14.32
N ARG A 437 1.61 3.21 15.10
CA ARG A 437 1.96 3.84 16.39
C ARG A 437 2.54 5.24 16.17
N THR A 438 1.99 6.24 16.85
CA THR A 438 2.36 7.68 16.68
C THR A 438 3.32 8.22 17.74
N SER A 439 3.63 7.45 18.79
CA SER A 439 4.68 7.75 19.78
C SER A 439 6.09 7.78 19.18
N ASP A 440 7.07 8.29 19.93
CA ASP A 440 8.49 8.25 19.51
C ASP A 440 9.05 6.82 19.47
N GLU A 441 8.59 5.95 20.36
CA GLU A 441 8.97 4.54 20.32
C GLU A 441 8.23 3.83 19.17
N LYS A 442 8.96 3.06 18.35
CA LYS A 442 8.45 2.34 17.17
C LYS A 442 8.91 0.88 17.14
N HIS A 443 8.15 0.02 16.47
CA HIS A 443 8.54 -1.37 16.17
C HIS A 443 9.50 -1.41 14.98
N ILE A 444 10.78 -1.17 15.24
CA ILE A 444 11.81 -1.03 14.21
C ILE A 444 12.27 -2.41 13.71
N SER A 445 12.47 -2.54 12.39
CA SER A 445 13.19 -3.64 11.75
C SER A 445 14.69 -3.47 12.01
N PHE A 446 15.29 -4.35 12.81
CA PHE A 446 16.75 -4.44 12.97
C PHE A 446 17.26 -5.84 13.32
N ILE A 447 16.44 -6.68 13.99
CA ILE A 447 16.80 -8.05 14.40
C ILE A 447 15.72 -9.09 14.05
N GLU A 448 14.68 -8.65 13.36
CA GLU A 448 13.44 -9.35 13.07
C GLU A 448 13.54 -10.39 11.95
N ASP A 449 14.71 -10.94 11.65
CA ASP A 449 14.88 -11.85 10.50
C ASP A 449 15.84 -13.00 10.79
N CYS A 450 15.91 -13.44 12.04
CA CYS A 450 16.79 -14.53 12.42
C CYS A 450 16.17 -15.88 12.05
N ALA A 451 16.95 -16.74 11.42
CA ALA A 451 16.58 -18.12 11.10
C ALA A 451 17.36 -19.10 11.97
N VAL A 452 16.69 -20.04 12.64
CA VAL A 452 17.33 -21.15 13.36
C VAL A 452 16.62 -22.47 13.04
N PRO A 453 17.30 -23.63 13.16
CA PRO A 453 16.63 -24.92 12.95
C PRO A 453 15.37 -25.06 13.84
N PRO A 454 14.23 -25.53 13.32
CA PRO A 454 12.97 -25.59 14.06
C PRO A 454 13.03 -26.29 15.42
N GLU A 455 13.89 -27.31 15.57
CA GLU A 455 14.12 -28.03 16.83
C GLU A 455 14.72 -27.14 17.94
N HIS A 456 15.36 -26.02 17.58
CA HIS A 456 15.97 -25.06 18.49
C HIS A 456 15.08 -23.84 18.76
N LEU A 457 13.98 -23.66 18.02
CA LEU A 457 13.06 -22.52 18.21
C LEU A 457 12.59 -22.33 19.66
N PRO A 458 12.24 -23.38 20.44
CA PRO A 458 11.75 -23.19 21.81
C PRO A 458 12.82 -22.57 22.72
N GLU A 459 14.05 -23.08 22.67
CA GLU A 459 15.16 -22.57 23.47
C GLU A 459 15.58 -21.16 23.00
N PHE A 460 15.59 -20.93 21.69
CA PHE A 460 15.90 -19.62 21.11
C PHE A 460 14.88 -18.56 21.54
N VAL A 461 13.57 -18.84 21.44
CA VAL A 461 12.50 -17.93 21.86
C VAL A 461 12.53 -17.67 23.36
N GLU A 462 12.74 -18.71 24.19
CA GLU A 462 12.85 -18.54 25.65
C GLU A 462 14.01 -17.59 26.01
N ARG A 463 15.20 -17.79 25.41
CA ARG A 463 16.37 -16.94 25.65
C ARG A 463 16.18 -15.52 25.11
N PHE A 464 15.54 -15.37 23.95
CA PHE A 464 15.26 -14.06 23.39
C PHE A 464 14.25 -13.28 24.26
N GLN A 465 13.15 -13.91 24.69
CA GLN A 465 12.21 -13.28 25.62
C GLN A 465 12.88 -12.87 26.93
N ALA A 466 13.77 -13.71 27.48
CA ALA A 466 14.55 -13.37 28.67
C ALA A 466 15.48 -12.17 28.46
N LEU A 467 16.12 -12.05 27.29
CA LEU A 467 16.93 -10.91 26.91
C LEU A 467 16.10 -9.62 26.83
N LEU A 468 14.93 -9.67 26.20
CA LEU A 468 14.03 -8.51 26.11
C LEU A 468 13.56 -8.08 27.50
N ALA A 469 13.21 -9.03 28.38
CA ALA A 469 12.83 -8.75 29.75
C ALA A 469 13.99 -8.13 30.56
N GLU A 470 15.24 -8.55 30.35
CA GLU A 470 16.42 -7.94 30.99
C GLU A 470 16.59 -6.46 30.59
N LYS A 471 16.22 -6.10 29.36
CA LYS A 471 16.32 -4.74 28.84
C LYS A 471 15.07 -3.89 29.09
N ASP A 472 14.06 -4.42 29.78
CA ASP A 472 12.72 -3.82 29.94
C ASP A 472 12.02 -3.55 28.57
N ARG A 473 12.08 -4.52 27.64
CA ARG A 473 11.56 -4.41 26.26
C ARG A 473 10.60 -5.55 25.86
N ASP A 474 10.12 -6.34 26.83
CA ASP A 474 9.26 -7.51 26.61
C ASP A 474 7.77 -7.17 26.43
N ASP A 475 7.23 -6.23 27.21
CA ASP A 475 5.79 -5.94 27.30
C ASP A 475 5.08 -5.63 25.95
N ASP A 476 5.81 -5.05 24.99
CA ASP A 476 5.28 -4.65 23.67
C ASP A 476 6.03 -5.33 22.50
N ALA A 477 6.92 -6.29 22.74
CA ALA A 477 7.65 -6.92 21.65
C ALA A 477 6.74 -7.85 20.83
N ALA A 478 6.58 -7.57 19.54
CA ALA A 478 5.79 -8.40 18.65
C ALA A 478 6.64 -9.56 18.10
N PHE A 479 6.11 -10.78 18.22
CA PHE A 479 6.61 -12.03 17.68
C PHE A 479 5.67 -12.55 16.59
N TYR A 480 6.17 -12.61 15.36
CA TYR A 480 5.52 -13.33 14.28
C TYR A 480 6.57 -14.06 13.48
N ALA A 481 6.22 -15.09 12.74
CA ALA A 481 7.23 -15.96 12.15
C ALA A 481 6.72 -16.62 10.89
N HIS A 482 7.62 -16.78 9.92
CA HIS A 482 7.60 -17.93 9.04
C HIS A 482 8.15 -19.11 9.84
N ALA A 483 7.33 -19.63 10.76
CA ALA A 483 7.77 -20.59 11.77
C ALA A 483 8.27 -21.90 11.15
N GLY A 484 7.66 -22.31 10.03
CA GLY A 484 8.02 -23.53 9.33
C GLY A 484 9.51 -23.61 8.94
N PRO A 485 10.06 -22.64 8.19
CA PRO A 485 11.49 -22.60 7.89
C PRO A 485 12.37 -22.12 9.06
N GLY A 486 11.80 -21.89 10.25
CA GLY A 486 12.56 -21.46 11.43
C GLY A 486 12.90 -19.97 11.48
N VAL A 487 12.21 -19.12 10.70
CA VAL A 487 12.46 -17.67 10.64
C VAL A 487 11.55 -16.93 11.60
N LEU A 488 12.13 -16.24 12.56
CA LEU A 488 11.43 -15.46 13.58
C LEU A 488 11.57 -13.95 13.33
N HIS A 489 10.43 -13.28 13.25
CA HIS A 489 10.33 -11.83 13.22
C HIS A 489 9.97 -11.27 14.60
N VAL A 490 10.98 -10.74 15.28
CA VAL A 490 10.83 -10.07 16.58
C VAL A 490 11.08 -8.58 16.40
N ARG A 491 10.10 -7.74 16.75
CA ARG A 491 10.22 -6.28 16.68
C ARG A 491 10.04 -5.63 18.06
N PRO A 492 11.15 -5.43 18.80
CA PRO A 492 11.13 -4.66 20.03
C PRO A 492 10.70 -3.21 19.79
N LEU A 493 10.11 -2.61 20.81
CA LEU A 493 9.73 -1.20 20.81
C LEU A 493 10.93 -0.32 21.22
N VAL A 494 11.40 0.54 20.32
CA VAL A 494 12.63 1.33 20.48
C VAL A 494 12.41 2.78 20.03
N ASN A 495 12.93 3.75 20.79
CA ASN A 495 13.04 5.15 20.37
C ASN A 495 14.48 5.47 19.93
N THR A 496 14.76 5.47 18.63
CA THR A 496 16.12 5.73 18.11
C THR A 496 16.61 7.17 18.34
N LYS A 497 15.73 8.10 18.72
CA LYS A 497 16.11 9.46 19.14
C LYS A 497 16.82 9.45 20.51
N ALA A 498 16.67 8.38 21.30
CA ALA A 498 17.24 8.26 22.64
C ALA A 498 18.51 7.39 22.67
N ASP A 499 19.58 7.88 23.30
CA ASP A 499 20.88 7.20 23.36
C ASP A 499 20.79 5.80 23.97
N ARG A 500 20.09 5.65 25.10
CA ARG A 500 19.93 4.36 25.79
C ARG A 500 19.27 3.33 24.88
N ASP A 501 18.23 3.74 24.14
CA ASP A 501 17.46 2.87 23.26
C ASP A 501 18.30 2.40 22.07
N ARG A 502 19.16 3.26 21.52
CA ARG A 502 20.13 2.88 20.48
C ARG A 502 21.19 1.90 21.02
N GLU A 503 21.68 2.11 22.24
CA GLU A 503 22.59 1.18 22.90
C GLU A 503 21.93 -0.20 23.13
N ASP A 504 20.69 -0.21 23.61
CA ASP A 504 19.90 -1.43 23.80
C ASP A 504 19.67 -2.16 22.47
N MET A 505 19.28 -1.44 21.41
CA MET A 505 19.10 -1.98 20.05
C MET A 505 20.35 -2.70 19.55
N ARG A 506 21.54 -2.10 19.71
CA ARG A 506 22.80 -2.72 19.31
C ARG A 506 23.14 -3.94 20.16
N ALA A 507 22.97 -3.85 21.48
CA ALA A 507 23.25 -4.95 22.39
C ALA A 507 22.34 -6.16 22.11
N ILE A 508 21.05 -5.91 21.89
CA ILE A 508 20.09 -6.96 21.51
C ILE A 508 20.54 -7.63 20.20
N ALA A 509 20.91 -6.87 19.19
CA ALA A 509 21.34 -7.44 17.91
C ALA A 509 22.62 -8.30 18.04
N ASP A 510 23.61 -7.85 18.82
CA ASP A 510 24.86 -8.57 19.04
C ASP A 510 24.63 -9.89 19.82
N GLU A 511 23.85 -9.82 20.90
CA GLU A 511 23.52 -10.97 21.76
C GLU A 511 22.62 -11.99 21.04
N VAL A 512 21.64 -11.53 20.24
CA VAL A 512 20.82 -12.42 19.41
C VAL A 512 21.65 -13.07 18.31
N THR A 513 22.59 -12.34 17.71
CA THR A 513 23.54 -12.91 16.74
C THR A 513 24.40 -14.01 17.38
N ASP A 514 24.85 -13.86 18.63
CA ASP A 514 25.54 -14.95 19.34
C ASP A 514 24.67 -16.20 19.45
N MET A 515 23.39 -16.03 19.76
CA MET A 515 22.43 -17.15 19.84
C MET A 515 22.24 -17.82 18.47
N VAL A 516 22.06 -17.02 17.41
CA VAL A 516 21.92 -17.53 16.04
C VAL A 516 23.14 -18.38 15.65
N VAL A 517 24.36 -17.88 15.88
CA VAL A 517 25.59 -18.63 15.58
C VAL A 517 25.69 -19.90 16.44
N GLU A 518 25.30 -19.85 17.72
CA GLU A 518 25.29 -21.01 18.61
C GLU A 518 24.35 -22.12 18.13
N PHE A 519 23.16 -21.76 17.64
CA PHE A 519 22.15 -22.70 17.14
C PHE A 519 22.32 -23.09 15.68
N GLY A 520 23.42 -22.69 15.02
CA GLY A 520 23.67 -23.00 13.61
C GLY A 520 22.70 -22.30 12.65
N GLY A 521 22.27 -21.08 13.02
CA GLY A 521 21.29 -20.27 12.32
C GLY A 521 21.86 -19.27 11.31
N SER A 522 20.99 -18.46 10.72
CA SER A 522 21.32 -17.29 9.89
C SER A 522 20.82 -15.99 10.51
N VAL A 523 21.59 -14.91 10.36
CA VAL A 523 21.26 -13.57 10.85
C VAL A 523 20.18 -12.91 9.99
N SER A 524 20.10 -13.28 8.70
CA SER A 524 19.04 -12.91 7.78
C SER A 524 18.47 -14.14 7.07
N GLY A 525 17.21 -14.45 7.36
CA GLY A 525 16.43 -15.49 6.68
C GLY A 525 15.82 -15.03 5.36
N GLU A 526 15.40 -13.77 5.24
CA GLU A 526 14.69 -13.27 4.05
C GLU A 526 14.87 -11.79 3.66
N HIS A 527 15.28 -10.92 4.58
CA HIS A 527 15.30 -9.46 4.40
C HIS A 527 16.63 -8.90 3.89
N GLY A 528 17.64 -9.74 3.68
CA GLY A 528 19.00 -9.32 3.33
C GLY A 528 19.78 -8.78 4.53
N ASP A 529 21.07 -8.58 4.34
CA ASP A 529 21.96 -8.05 5.36
C ASP A 529 21.79 -6.54 5.52
N GLY A 530 21.91 -5.81 4.40
CA GLY A 530 21.88 -4.35 4.36
C GLY A 530 22.76 -3.68 5.43
N ARG A 531 22.37 -2.49 5.85
CA ARG A 531 23.02 -1.75 6.94
C ARG A 531 22.78 -2.39 8.31
N ALA A 532 21.60 -3.00 8.49
CA ALA A 532 21.19 -3.56 9.77
C ALA A 532 22.09 -4.72 10.24
N ARG A 533 22.54 -5.58 9.31
CA ARG A 533 23.13 -6.88 9.66
C ARG A 533 24.49 -7.17 9.03
N THR A 534 24.96 -6.41 8.04
CA THR A 534 26.27 -6.67 7.38
C THR A 534 27.43 -6.85 8.36
N GLN A 535 27.48 -6.07 9.45
CA GLN A 535 28.54 -6.19 10.47
C GLN A 535 28.59 -7.57 11.15
N TRP A 536 27.48 -8.32 11.14
CA TRP A 536 27.35 -9.63 11.77
C TRP A 536 27.70 -10.81 10.86
N ASN A 537 27.83 -10.60 9.56
CA ASN A 537 28.35 -11.61 8.64
C ASN A 537 29.76 -12.06 9.03
N HIS A 538 30.59 -11.15 9.53
CA HIS A 538 31.93 -11.49 10.01
C HIS A 538 31.87 -12.45 11.22
N LYS A 539 30.91 -12.24 12.12
CA LYS A 539 30.68 -13.10 13.30
C LYS A 539 30.14 -14.48 12.90
N LEU A 540 29.24 -14.53 11.91
CA LEU A 540 28.64 -15.77 11.39
C LEU A 540 29.66 -16.64 10.63
N TYR A 541 30.36 -16.08 9.64
CA TYR A 541 31.20 -16.84 8.72
C TYR A 541 32.68 -16.95 9.15
N GLY A 542 33.12 -16.06 10.05
CA GLY A 542 34.51 -15.98 10.52
C GLY A 542 35.46 -15.32 9.51
N ASP A 543 36.71 -15.11 9.95
CA ASP A 543 37.72 -14.32 9.23
C ASP A 543 37.98 -14.77 7.78
N GLU A 544 38.03 -16.08 7.53
CA GLU A 544 38.41 -16.65 6.24
C GLU A 544 37.35 -16.38 5.16
N LEU A 545 36.10 -16.74 5.43
CA LEU A 545 35.01 -16.53 4.48
C LEU A 545 34.62 -15.06 4.39
N TRP A 546 34.70 -14.30 5.49
CA TRP A 546 34.55 -12.85 5.44
C TRP A 546 35.55 -12.20 4.47
N GLN A 547 36.83 -12.56 4.56
CA GLN A 547 37.82 -12.07 3.60
C GLN A 547 37.51 -12.53 2.18
N SER A 548 37.06 -13.78 1.99
CA SER A 548 36.66 -14.28 0.69
C SER A 548 35.50 -13.50 0.05
N PHE A 549 34.50 -13.07 0.84
CA PHE A 549 33.44 -12.19 0.35
C PHE A 549 34.00 -10.85 -0.14
N ARG A 550 34.94 -10.27 0.60
CA ARG A 550 35.61 -9.02 0.19
C ARG A 550 36.46 -9.21 -1.06
N ASP A 551 37.10 -10.36 -1.21
CA ASP A 551 37.88 -10.71 -2.40
C ASP A 551 36.96 -10.88 -3.62
N LEU A 552 35.79 -11.53 -3.47
CA LEU A 552 34.79 -11.62 -4.54
C LEU A 552 34.21 -10.25 -4.91
N LYS A 553 33.86 -9.43 -3.93
CA LYS A 553 33.46 -8.04 -4.15
C LYS A 553 34.52 -7.28 -4.95
N THR A 554 35.80 -7.44 -4.61
CA THR A 554 36.93 -6.80 -5.32
C THR A 554 37.11 -7.35 -6.73
N ALA A 555 36.81 -8.63 -6.98
CA ALA A 555 36.88 -9.22 -8.32
C ALA A 555 35.82 -8.63 -9.26
N PHE A 556 34.60 -8.43 -8.76
CA PHE A 556 33.50 -7.80 -9.51
C PHE A 556 33.63 -6.28 -9.62
N ASP A 557 34.08 -5.62 -8.55
CA ASP A 557 34.11 -4.18 -8.38
C ASP A 557 35.38 -3.74 -7.63
N PRO A 558 36.51 -3.59 -8.37
CA PRO A 558 37.82 -3.31 -7.76
C PRO A 558 37.88 -1.98 -7.00
N ASP A 559 37.04 -1.01 -7.37
CA ASP A 559 36.99 0.32 -6.76
C ASP A 559 35.88 0.45 -5.70
N TRP A 560 35.10 -0.62 -5.47
CA TRP A 560 34.05 -0.70 -4.46
C TRP A 560 32.95 0.37 -4.60
N LEU A 561 32.54 0.67 -5.84
CA LEU A 561 31.56 1.70 -6.18
C LEU A 561 30.10 1.20 -6.23
N LEU A 562 29.86 -0.09 -6.46
CA LEU A 562 28.51 -0.67 -6.51
C LEU A 562 27.98 -0.94 -5.09
N ASN A 563 26.89 -0.25 -4.74
CA ASN A 563 26.22 -0.25 -3.42
C ASN A 563 27.19 -0.39 -2.22
N PRO A 564 28.07 0.59 -1.99
CA PRO A 564 29.18 0.44 -1.05
C PRO A 564 28.72 0.14 0.38
N GLY A 565 29.48 -0.72 1.07
CA GLY A 565 29.29 -1.06 2.48
C GLY A 565 28.50 -2.34 2.72
N ASN A 566 27.45 -2.60 1.93
CA ASN A 566 26.55 -3.74 2.19
C ASN A 566 27.22 -5.11 1.95
N VAL A 567 26.69 -6.15 2.60
CA VAL A 567 27.10 -7.57 2.61
C VAL A 567 28.49 -7.85 3.23
N CYS A 568 29.53 -7.09 2.86
CA CYS A 568 30.91 -7.37 3.27
C CYS A 568 31.78 -6.13 3.59
N GLY A 569 31.16 -4.96 3.74
CA GLY A 569 31.82 -3.73 4.16
C GLY A 569 31.75 -3.47 5.67
N ASP A 570 32.24 -2.30 6.06
CA ASP A 570 32.22 -1.86 7.45
C ASP A 570 30.94 -1.04 7.67
N HIS A 571 30.07 -1.49 8.56
CA HIS A 571 28.83 -0.80 8.96
C HIS A 571 28.73 -0.76 10.48
N ASP A 572 28.15 0.32 11.01
CA ASP A 572 27.59 0.32 12.35
C ASP A 572 26.07 0.50 12.21
N MET A 573 25.30 -0.43 12.77
CA MET A 573 23.83 -0.39 12.66
C MET A 573 23.20 0.87 13.25
N THR A 574 23.92 1.63 14.09
CA THR A 574 23.42 2.88 14.67
C THR A 574 23.72 4.12 13.82
N GLU A 575 24.48 4.00 12.73
CA GLU A 575 24.74 5.10 11.81
C GLU A 575 23.62 5.24 10.77
N HIS A 576 23.36 6.48 10.33
CA HIS A 576 22.37 6.79 9.29
C HIS A 576 20.94 6.34 9.60
N LEU A 577 20.55 6.32 10.88
CA LEU A 577 19.16 6.13 11.27
C LEU A 577 18.34 7.35 10.84
N ARG A 578 17.15 7.11 10.29
CA ARG A 578 16.18 8.15 9.87
C ARG A 578 15.81 9.10 11.00
N TYR A 579 15.77 8.56 12.22
CA TYR A 579 15.59 9.32 13.45
C TYR A 579 16.77 9.00 14.36
N ASP A 580 17.74 9.91 14.44
CA ASP A 580 18.90 9.80 15.31
C ASP A 580 18.85 10.83 16.46
N GLU A 581 19.96 11.03 17.16
CA GLU A 581 20.07 12.02 18.25
C GLU A 581 20.04 13.48 17.77
N ASP A 582 20.41 13.71 16.51
CA ASP A 582 20.48 15.04 15.91
C ASP A 582 19.15 15.42 15.23
N TYR A 583 18.25 14.46 15.03
CA TYR A 583 16.92 14.69 14.50
C TYR A 583 16.14 15.69 15.38
N THR A 584 15.74 16.79 14.76
CA THR A 584 14.84 17.78 15.36
C THR A 584 13.54 17.85 14.58
N TYR A 585 12.46 18.21 15.26
CA TYR A 585 11.17 18.49 14.62
C TYR A 585 10.72 19.90 14.98
N ASP A 586 10.44 20.70 13.96
CA ASP A 586 9.74 21.97 14.05
C ASP A 586 8.69 22.00 12.94
N ALA A 587 7.41 22.02 13.31
CA ALA A 587 6.33 22.02 12.34
C ALA A 587 6.34 23.27 11.43
N GLY A 588 7.00 24.36 11.85
CA GLY A 588 6.93 25.66 11.18
C GLY A 588 5.57 26.36 11.33
N LEU A 589 4.57 25.66 11.88
CA LEU A 589 3.19 26.10 12.04
C LEU A 589 2.60 25.62 13.37
N GLU A 590 1.53 26.28 13.82
CA GLU A 590 0.72 25.83 14.96
C GLU A 590 -0.49 25.04 14.43
N PRO A 591 -0.58 23.72 14.69
CA PRO A 591 -1.69 22.89 14.21
C PRO A 591 -3.03 23.43 14.73
N SER A 592 -3.99 23.60 13.83
CA SER A 592 -5.31 24.13 14.15
C SER A 592 -6.35 23.03 14.40
N LEU A 593 -6.22 21.86 13.78
CA LEU A 593 -7.10 20.71 13.97
C LEU A 593 -6.80 19.97 15.28
N ASN A 594 -7.76 19.18 15.73
CA ASN A 594 -7.60 18.27 16.84
C ASN A 594 -6.81 17.04 16.38
N TRP A 595 -5.76 16.68 17.11
CA TRP A 595 -4.97 15.49 16.85
C TRP A 595 -5.15 14.52 18.02
N GLU A 596 -6.09 13.57 17.88
CA GLU A 596 -6.35 12.51 18.88
C GLU A 596 -5.38 11.33 18.69
N ASN A 597 -4.10 11.60 18.83
CA ASN A 597 -3.01 10.63 18.73
C ASN A 597 -1.84 11.05 19.64
N GLU A 598 -0.83 10.18 19.76
CA GLU A 598 0.41 10.53 20.44
C GLU A 598 1.24 11.46 19.54
N ASN A 599 1.98 12.39 20.15
CA ASN A 599 2.79 13.40 19.45
C ASN A 599 2.04 14.30 18.45
N GLY A 600 0.70 14.28 18.42
CA GLY A 600 -0.09 15.21 17.61
C GLY A 600 0.21 15.10 16.10
N MET A 601 0.36 16.26 15.46
CA MET A 601 0.74 16.33 14.04
C MET A 601 2.11 15.71 13.76
N GLN A 602 3.10 15.86 14.68
CA GLN A 602 4.42 15.25 14.54
C GLN A 602 4.32 13.73 14.39
N GLY A 603 3.57 13.09 15.29
CA GLY A 603 3.37 11.65 15.28
C GLY A 603 2.77 11.14 13.97
N MET A 604 1.93 11.94 13.31
CA MET A 604 1.34 11.61 12.00
C MET A 604 2.31 11.81 10.84
N VAL A 605 3.13 12.86 10.86
CA VAL A 605 4.16 13.12 9.83
C VAL A 605 5.24 12.03 9.86
N GLU A 606 5.65 11.61 11.06
CA GLU A 606 6.68 10.57 11.27
C GLU A 606 6.18 9.14 11.05
N LEU A 607 4.89 8.97 10.75
CA LEU A 607 4.22 7.67 10.70
C LEU A 607 4.58 6.84 9.46
N CYS A 608 4.96 7.49 8.36
CA CYS A 608 5.36 6.81 7.15
C CYS A 608 6.67 6.03 7.36
N HIS A 609 6.60 4.71 7.33
CA HIS A 609 7.80 3.85 7.42
C HIS A 609 8.43 3.53 6.05
N GLY A 610 7.73 3.78 4.92
CA GLY A 610 8.33 3.70 3.58
C GLY A 610 8.01 2.45 2.74
N CYS A 611 7.09 1.56 3.16
CA CYS A 611 6.81 0.29 2.46
C CYS A 611 6.41 0.39 0.99
N GLY A 612 5.97 1.55 0.48
CA GLY A 612 5.53 1.68 -0.91
C GLY A 612 4.12 1.14 -1.19
N GLY A 613 3.31 0.80 -0.19
CA GLY A 613 1.92 0.33 -0.41
C GLY A 613 1.05 1.29 -1.21
N CYS A 614 1.43 2.57 -1.28
CA CYS A 614 0.78 3.60 -2.08
C CYS A 614 1.22 3.66 -3.56
N ARG A 615 2.10 2.76 -4.01
CA ARG A 615 2.59 2.69 -5.40
C ARG A 615 1.92 1.61 -6.26
N GLY A 616 1.09 0.76 -5.67
CA GLY A 616 0.46 -0.31 -6.44
C GLY A 616 -0.65 0.18 -7.37
N SER A 617 -0.82 -0.53 -8.49
CA SER A 617 -1.92 -0.33 -9.44
C SER A 617 -3.28 -0.57 -8.79
N GLN A 618 -4.36 -0.18 -9.48
CA GLN A 618 -5.72 -0.41 -8.99
C GLN A 618 -6.03 -1.91 -8.92
N ASP A 619 -5.56 -2.71 -9.86
CA ASP A 619 -5.86 -4.15 -9.94
C ASP A 619 -5.12 -4.97 -8.89
N THR A 620 -3.87 -4.63 -8.60
CA THR A 620 -3.04 -5.38 -7.63
C THR A 620 -3.33 -5.00 -6.17
N THR A 621 -3.64 -3.72 -5.92
CA THR A 621 -3.71 -3.18 -4.54
C THR A 621 -5.13 -2.80 -4.13
N GLY A 622 -6.02 -2.57 -5.10
CA GLY A 622 -7.41 -2.19 -4.83
C GLY A 622 -7.54 -0.85 -4.10
N GLY A 623 -8.74 -0.58 -3.59
CA GLY A 623 -9.00 0.55 -2.69
C GLY A 623 -8.82 1.92 -3.36
N VAL A 624 -8.71 2.97 -2.54
CA VAL A 624 -8.68 4.37 -2.99
C VAL A 624 -7.26 4.90 -3.15
N MET A 625 -6.32 4.50 -2.30
CA MET A 625 -4.96 5.05 -2.24
C MET A 625 -4.05 4.48 -3.35
N CYS A 626 -3.24 5.26 -4.08
CA CYS A 626 -3.16 6.72 -4.18
C CYS A 626 -3.46 7.12 -5.63
N PRO A 627 -4.56 7.84 -5.91
CA PRO A 627 -5.05 7.99 -7.27
C PRO A 627 -4.13 8.85 -8.14
N THR A 628 -3.48 9.87 -7.58
CA THR A 628 -2.52 10.69 -8.33
C THR A 628 -1.24 9.94 -8.70
N TYR A 629 -0.81 9.01 -7.85
CA TYR A 629 0.32 8.14 -8.20
C TYR A 629 -0.07 7.22 -9.35
N ARG A 630 -1.22 6.54 -9.25
CA ARG A 630 -1.71 5.66 -10.31
C ARG A 630 -1.88 6.37 -11.66
N ALA A 631 -2.21 7.65 -11.63
CA ALA A 631 -2.41 8.46 -12.84
C ALA A 631 -1.12 9.07 -13.44
N ALA A 632 -0.07 9.26 -12.64
CA ALA A 632 1.15 9.95 -13.07
C ALA A 632 2.42 9.08 -13.06
N ASP A 633 2.41 8.00 -12.29
CA ASP A 633 3.55 7.16 -11.94
C ASP A 633 4.77 7.96 -11.45
N GLU A 634 4.51 8.93 -10.56
CA GLU A 634 5.52 9.83 -10.01
C GLU A 634 5.56 9.74 -8.49
N GLU A 635 6.73 9.37 -7.93
CA GLU A 635 6.94 9.11 -6.50
C GLU A 635 6.48 10.28 -5.60
N ILE A 636 6.69 11.53 -6.04
CA ILE A 636 6.27 12.74 -5.32
C ILE A 636 4.75 12.78 -5.06
N THR A 637 3.97 12.11 -5.91
CA THR A 637 2.50 12.06 -5.82
C THR A 637 1.99 10.86 -5.00
N ALA A 638 2.88 9.99 -4.53
CA ALA A 638 2.53 8.88 -3.65
C ALA A 638 2.37 9.35 -2.19
N THR A 639 1.60 8.61 -1.38
CA THR A 639 1.49 8.89 0.06
C THR A 639 2.86 8.93 0.74
N ARG A 640 3.73 7.95 0.47
CA ARG A 640 5.07 7.91 1.06
C ARG A 640 5.94 9.09 0.61
N GLY A 641 5.85 9.48 -0.66
CA GLY A 641 6.60 10.62 -1.18
C GLY A 641 6.22 11.92 -0.48
N ARG A 642 4.91 12.19 -0.36
CA ARG A 642 4.41 13.39 0.33
C ARG A 642 4.73 13.39 1.82
N ALA A 643 4.53 12.26 2.50
CA ALA A 643 4.82 12.14 3.92
C ALA A 643 6.32 12.32 4.20
N ASN A 644 7.19 11.72 3.38
CA ASN A 644 8.63 11.88 3.50
C ASN A 644 9.07 13.32 3.24
N LEU A 645 8.63 13.96 2.15
CA LEU A 645 8.98 15.36 1.89
C LEU A 645 8.47 16.30 2.98
N LEU A 646 7.26 16.07 3.50
CA LEU A 646 6.72 16.87 4.60
C LEU A 646 7.54 16.69 5.88
N ARG A 647 7.97 15.46 6.20
CA ARG A 647 8.89 15.20 7.30
C ARG A 647 10.21 15.94 7.11
N GLN A 648 10.83 15.84 5.93
CA GLN A 648 12.10 16.51 5.67
C GLN A 648 12.00 18.04 5.75
N ALA A 649 10.88 18.62 5.32
CA ALA A 649 10.61 20.05 5.49
C ALA A 649 10.51 20.43 6.98
N MET A 650 9.83 19.61 7.79
CA MET A 650 9.64 19.85 9.23
C MET A 650 10.85 19.48 10.10
N SER A 651 11.77 18.65 9.60
CA SER A 651 13.05 18.39 10.28
C SER A 651 14.13 19.42 9.94
N GLY A 652 13.91 20.24 8.91
CA GLY A 652 14.86 21.23 8.41
C GLY A 652 15.87 20.68 7.41
N ASP A 653 15.65 19.47 6.90
CA ASP A 653 16.50 18.80 5.90
C ASP A 653 16.15 19.21 4.46
N LEU A 654 14.97 19.80 4.25
CA LEU A 654 14.65 20.56 3.04
C LEU A 654 14.86 22.06 3.26
N PRO A 655 15.33 22.79 2.23
CA PRO A 655 15.49 24.24 2.31
C PRO A 655 14.15 24.97 2.34
N ASP A 656 13.10 24.37 1.78
CA ASP A 656 11.77 24.96 1.67
C ASP A 656 10.95 24.71 2.93
N ASP A 657 10.22 25.74 3.36
CA ASP A 657 9.16 25.60 4.35
C ASP A 657 7.99 24.82 3.74
N PRO A 658 7.27 23.95 4.48
CA PRO A 658 6.12 23.23 3.95
C PRO A 658 5.01 24.16 3.39
N THR A 659 5.00 25.44 3.75
CA THR A 659 4.06 26.44 3.23
C THR A 659 4.54 27.16 1.95
N ASP A 660 5.80 26.98 1.53
CA ASP A 660 6.38 27.66 0.36
C ASP A 660 5.66 27.32 -0.96
N ASP A 661 5.71 28.25 -1.92
CA ASP A 661 4.99 28.17 -3.20
C ASP A 661 5.26 26.86 -3.93
N GLU A 662 6.53 26.54 -4.12
CA GLU A 662 6.99 25.34 -4.82
C GLU A 662 6.59 24.05 -4.10
N PHE A 663 6.79 23.97 -2.78
CA PHE A 663 6.43 22.78 -2.00
C PHE A 663 4.92 22.49 -2.07
N ALA A 664 4.09 23.52 -1.89
CA ALA A 664 2.65 23.31 -1.95
C ALA A 664 2.20 22.92 -3.36
N GLU A 665 2.72 23.55 -4.42
CA GLU A 665 2.33 23.27 -5.81
C GLU A 665 2.77 21.86 -6.25
N GLU A 666 4.03 21.49 -6.02
CA GLU A 666 4.60 20.21 -6.48
C GLU A 666 4.18 19.01 -5.62
N VAL A 667 4.01 19.20 -4.30
CA VAL A 667 3.79 18.11 -3.34
C VAL A 667 2.34 18.00 -2.89
N LEU A 668 1.78 19.09 -2.34
CA LEU A 668 0.53 19.05 -1.58
C LEU A 668 -0.70 19.33 -2.43
N ASP A 669 -0.63 20.17 -3.45
CA ASP A 669 -1.79 20.58 -4.24
C ASP A 669 -2.37 19.39 -5.01
N LEU A 670 -1.47 18.54 -5.52
CA LEU A 670 -1.80 17.24 -6.13
C LEU A 670 -2.43 16.23 -5.16
N CYS A 671 -2.34 16.40 -3.84
CA CYS A 671 -3.09 15.54 -2.92
C CYS A 671 -4.58 15.90 -2.94
N ILE A 672 -5.41 15.03 -3.51
CA ILE A 672 -6.83 15.31 -3.73
C ILE A 672 -7.71 15.24 -2.45
N GLY A 673 -7.14 14.92 -1.28
CA GLY A 673 -7.91 14.88 -0.02
C GLY A 673 -8.98 13.78 0.02
N CYS A 674 -8.75 12.65 -0.65
CA CYS A 674 -9.69 11.51 -0.72
C CYS A 674 -9.76 10.69 0.58
N LYS A 675 -8.79 10.84 1.49
CA LYS A 675 -8.62 10.07 2.74
C LYS A 675 -8.35 8.58 2.57
N GLY A 676 -8.10 8.09 1.35
CA GLY A 676 -7.74 6.68 1.14
C GLY A 676 -6.53 6.24 1.95
N CYS A 677 -5.50 7.11 2.05
CA CYS A 677 -4.28 6.82 2.80
C CYS A 677 -4.49 6.64 4.31
N ALA A 678 -5.52 7.24 4.90
CA ALA A 678 -5.84 7.06 6.32
C ALA A 678 -6.38 5.65 6.64
N ARG A 679 -6.62 4.81 5.61
CA ARG A 679 -7.12 3.44 5.77
C ARG A 679 -6.33 2.42 4.95
N ASP A 680 -6.13 2.68 3.67
CA ASP A 680 -5.49 1.74 2.75
C ASP A 680 -3.97 1.67 2.97
N CYS A 681 -3.39 2.69 3.61
CA CYS A 681 -1.98 2.66 3.98
C CYS A 681 -1.78 1.73 5.18
N PRO A 682 -0.82 0.79 5.14
CA PRO A 682 -0.50 -0.01 6.32
C PRO A 682 -0.14 0.84 7.54
N SER A 683 0.43 2.04 7.36
CA SER A 683 0.72 2.96 8.47
C SER A 683 -0.43 3.89 8.83
N GLU A 684 -1.56 3.87 8.12
CA GLU A 684 -2.71 4.76 8.35
C GLU A 684 -2.36 6.27 8.30
N VAL A 685 -1.39 6.67 7.46
CA VAL A 685 -1.00 8.08 7.31
C VAL A 685 -2.17 8.91 6.79
N ASP A 686 -2.64 9.89 7.54
CA ASP A 686 -3.69 10.82 7.10
C ASP A 686 -3.11 12.06 6.38
N MET A 687 -2.68 11.85 5.13
CA MET A 687 -2.19 12.94 4.27
C MET A 687 -3.25 14.00 3.96
N ALA A 688 -4.55 13.68 4.02
CA ALA A 688 -5.61 14.65 3.76
C ALA A 688 -5.70 15.68 4.89
N LYS A 689 -5.60 15.21 6.14
CA LYS A 689 -5.56 16.06 7.34
C LYS A 689 -4.27 16.86 7.43
N LEU A 690 -3.12 16.24 7.16
CA LEU A 690 -1.82 16.92 7.07
C LEU A 690 -1.83 18.03 6.01
N LYS A 691 -2.31 17.75 4.78
CA LYS A 691 -2.48 18.77 3.73
C LYS A 691 -3.33 19.93 4.24
N THR A 692 -4.44 19.63 4.91
CA THR A 692 -5.40 20.65 5.37
C THR A 692 -4.76 21.63 6.35
N GLU A 693 -3.92 21.16 7.29
CA GLU A 693 -3.16 22.02 8.21
C GLU A 693 -2.16 22.91 7.48
N VAL A 694 -1.35 22.33 6.60
CA VAL A 694 -0.31 23.08 5.88
C VAL A 694 -0.93 24.14 4.98
N MET A 695 -1.98 23.79 4.24
CA MET A 695 -2.71 24.76 3.40
C MET A 695 -3.39 25.83 4.25
N HIS A 696 -3.86 25.50 5.46
CA HIS A 696 -4.39 26.50 6.38
C HIS A 696 -3.32 27.50 6.81
N ALA A 697 -2.16 27.02 7.27
CA ALA A 697 -1.04 27.85 7.67
C ALA A 697 -0.60 28.77 6.52
N ARG A 698 -0.45 28.22 5.32
CA ARG A 698 -0.16 28.98 4.09
C ARG A 698 -1.18 30.11 3.85
N HIS A 699 -2.48 29.84 3.99
CA HIS A 699 -3.51 30.87 3.84
C HIS A 699 -3.41 31.97 4.89
N GLN A 700 -2.95 31.68 6.11
CA GLN A 700 -2.74 32.69 7.15
C GLN A 700 -1.53 33.57 6.84
N GLU A 701 -0.48 33.00 6.27
CA GLU A 701 0.79 33.70 6.00
C GLU A 701 0.76 34.50 4.70
N GLN A 702 0.30 33.87 3.62
CA GLN A 702 0.39 34.40 2.26
C GLN A 702 -0.96 34.96 1.77
N GLY A 703 -2.07 34.52 2.38
CA GLY A 703 -3.43 34.91 2.01
C GLY A 703 -3.98 34.08 0.84
N ALA A 704 -5.27 33.75 0.90
CA ALA A 704 -5.89 32.90 -0.12
C ALA A 704 -6.23 33.62 -1.45
N GLY A 705 -6.16 32.87 -2.55
CA GLY A 705 -6.54 33.31 -3.88
C GLY A 705 -8.03 33.62 -4.05
N LEU A 706 -8.40 34.25 -5.18
CA LEU A 706 -9.81 34.53 -5.48
C LEU A 706 -10.60 33.24 -5.72
N ARG A 707 -10.04 32.28 -6.47
CA ARG A 707 -10.65 30.98 -6.76
C ARG A 707 -10.96 30.21 -5.47
N ASP A 708 -9.98 30.10 -4.58
CA ASP A 708 -10.14 29.41 -3.30
C ASP A 708 -11.25 30.04 -2.45
N LYS A 709 -11.30 31.37 -2.40
CA LYS A 709 -12.38 32.09 -1.69
C LYS A 709 -13.74 31.84 -2.31
N LEU A 710 -13.86 31.76 -3.64
CA LEU A 710 -15.12 31.44 -4.30
C LEU A 710 -15.58 30.02 -3.95
N PHE A 711 -14.68 29.04 -4.04
CA PHE A 711 -14.97 27.65 -3.72
C PHE A 711 -15.28 27.44 -2.23
N ALA A 712 -14.53 28.05 -1.32
CA ALA A 712 -14.79 27.99 0.11
C ALA A 712 -16.14 28.59 0.51
N ASN A 713 -16.69 29.51 -0.28
CA ASN A 713 -17.98 30.18 -0.03
C ASN A 713 -19.10 29.68 -0.97
N PHE A 714 -18.94 28.49 -1.58
CA PHE A 714 -19.87 27.97 -2.57
C PHE A 714 -21.32 27.89 -2.08
N ASP A 715 -21.58 27.58 -0.80
CA ASP A 715 -22.92 27.55 -0.24
C ASP A 715 -23.70 28.87 -0.41
N SER A 716 -23.06 29.98 -0.06
CA SER A 716 -23.66 31.31 -0.22
C SER A 716 -23.84 31.70 -1.68
N LEU A 717 -22.91 31.27 -2.56
CA LEU A 717 -22.99 31.49 -3.99
C LEU A 717 -24.11 30.66 -4.62
N ALA A 718 -24.30 29.41 -4.19
CA ALA A 718 -25.33 28.51 -4.68
C ALA A 718 -26.73 28.99 -4.28
N ALA A 719 -26.91 29.49 -3.05
CA ALA A 719 -28.16 30.10 -2.62
C ALA A 719 -28.56 31.32 -3.48
N LEU A 720 -27.60 32.18 -3.80
CA LEU A 720 -27.79 33.29 -4.73
C LEU A 720 -28.04 32.81 -6.16
N GLY A 721 -27.27 31.81 -6.61
CA GLY A 721 -27.34 31.18 -7.91
C GLY A 721 -28.73 30.62 -8.18
N SER A 722 -29.27 29.83 -7.26
CA SER A 722 -30.62 29.25 -7.25
C SER A 722 -31.71 30.32 -7.27
N LYS A 723 -31.62 31.33 -6.39
CA LYS A 723 -32.58 32.44 -6.35
C LYS A 723 -32.71 33.18 -7.69
N PHE A 724 -31.62 33.28 -8.43
CA PHE A 724 -31.56 33.90 -9.76
C PHE A 724 -31.33 32.88 -10.90
N ALA A 725 -31.69 31.61 -10.71
CA ALA A 725 -31.34 30.50 -11.60
C ALA A 725 -31.49 30.77 -13.11
N PRO A 726 -32.58 31.38 -13.62
CA PRO A 726 -32.69 31.68 -15.05
C PRO A 726 -31.58 32.61 -15.58
N VAL A 727 -31.08 33.53 -14.76
CA VAL A 727 -29.99 34.44 -15.12
C VAL A 727 -28.65 33.75 -14.91
N SER A 728 -28.48 33.04 -13.79
CA SER A 728 -27.25 32.30 -13.45
C SER A 728 -26.92 31.28 -14.54
N ASN A 729 -27.89 30.46 -14.94
CA ASN A 729 -27.70 29.41 -15.95
C ASN A 729 -27.58 30.00 -17.38
N LEU A 730 -28.27 31.13 -17.65
CA LEU A 730 -28.08 31.84 -18.91
C LEU A 730 -26.65 32.38 -19.02
N ALA A 731 -26.08 32.92 -17.94
CA ALA A 731 -24.71 33.44 -17.95
C ALA A 731 -23.69 32.35 -18.26
N GLN A 732 -23.89 31.14 -17.72
CA GLN A 732 -23.05 29.97 -17.99
C GLN A 732 -23.16 29.50 -19.45
N SER A 733 -24.34 29.57 -20.07
CA SER A 733 -24.58 29.13 -21.46
C SER A 733 -24.16 30.13 -22.55
N ILE A 734 -23.65 31.32 -22.21
CA ILE A 734 -23.15 32.29 -23.20
C ILE A 734 -21.87 31.75 -23.85
N PRO A 735 -21.78 31.66 -25.19
CA PRO A 735 -20.56 31.21 -25.86
C PRO A 735 -19.33 32.01 -25.45
N GLY A 736 -18.29 31.31 -24.98
CA GLY A 736 -17.05 31.91 -24.46
C GLY A 736 -17.03 32.19 -22.95
N SER A 737 -18.11 31.93 -22.22
CA SER A 737 -18.16 31.99 -20.76
C SER A 737 -17.11 31.08 -20.10
N GLN A 738 -16.95 29.86 -20.60
CA GLN A 738 -15.97 28.87 -20.14
C GLN A 738 -14.53 29.37 -20.31
N LEU A 739 -14.19 29.94 -21.48
CA LEU A 739 -12.88 30.54 -21.71
C LEU A 739 -12.62 31.74 -20.79
N LEU A 740 -13.65 32.54 -20.52
CA LEU A 740 -13.54 33.64 -19.57
C LEU A 740 -13.31 33.11 -18.15
N ALA A 741 -14.03 32.08 -17.72
CA ALA A 741 -13.88 31.45 -16.41
C ALA A 741 -12.46 30.89 -16.23
N GLU A 742 -11.93 30.18 -17.23
CA GLU A 742 -10.55 29.69 -17.23
C GLU A 742 -9.55 30.85 -17.08
N LYS A 743 -9.65 31.89 -17.92
CA LYS A 743 -8.66 32.97 -17.93
C LYS A 743 -8.77 33.97 -16.78
N THR A 744 -9.87 33.98 -16.04
CA THR A 744 -10.10 34.95 -14.94
C THR A 744 -10.11 34.31 -13.57
N VAL A 745 -10.62 33.09 -13.45
CA VAL A 745 -10.80 32.38 -12.18
C VAL A 745 -10.04 31.06 -12.16
N GLY A 746 -9.53 30.54 -13.29
CA GLY A 746 -8.77 29.29 -13.33
C GLY A 746 -9.65 28.04 -13.26
N ILE A 747 -10.89 28.11 -13.78
CA ILE A 747 -11.78 26.95 -13.92
C ILE A 747 -11.58 26.36 -15.33
N ALA A 748 -11.26 25.08 -15.43
CA ALA A 748 -11.09 24.37 -16.70
C ALA A 748 -12.30 24.56 -17.61
N ARG A 749 -12.07 25.03 -18.84
CA ARG A 749 -13.14 25.36 -19.79
C ARG A 749 -13.93 24.14 -20.26
N GLU A 750 -13.34 22.96 -20.16
CA GLU A 750 -13.94 21.67 -20.51
C GLU A 750 -15.00 21.24 -19.49
N ARG A 751 -14.97 21.79 -18.26
CA ARG A 751 -15.87 21.40 -17.17
C ARG A 751 -17.24 22.01 -17.30
N SER A 752 -18.27 21.18 -17.10
CA SER A 752 -19.63 21.66 -16.89
C SER A 752 -19.75 22.32 -15.51
N LEU A 753 -20.32 23.52 -15.46
CA LEU A 753 -20.63 24.19 -14.20
C LEU A 753 -22.00 23.76 -13.68
N PRO A 754 -22.23 23.73 -12.35
CA PRO A 754 -23.50 23.35 -11.78
C PRO A 754 -24.68 24.18 -12.32
N THR A 755 -25.73 23.48 -12.75
CA THR A 755 -26.99 24.10 -13.18
C THR A 755 -27.88 24.33 -11.97
N PHE A 756 -28.15 25.61 -11.65
CA PHE A 756 -28.95 25.94 -10.47
C PHE A 756 -30.46 25.77 -10.72
N GLN A 757 -31.17 25.26 -9.73
CA GLN A 757 -32.63 25.12 -9.76
C GLN A 757 -33.32 26.19 -8.92
N ARG A 758 -34.45 26.70 -9.42
CA ARG A 758 -35.19 27.79 -8.73
C ARG A 758 -36.03 27.28 -7.56
N GLU A 759 -36.59 26.09 -7.67
CA GLU A 759 -37.30 25.42 -6.59
C GLU A 759 -36.29 24.55 -5.83
N THR A 760 -36.05 24.88 -4.56
CA THR A 760 -35.18 24.10 -3.68
C THR A 760 -35.93 22.91 -3.06
N VAL A 761 -35.20 21.95 -2.48
CA VAL A 761 -35.83 20.86 -1.71
C VAL A 761 -36.60 21.42 -0.52
N GLN A 762 -36.05 22.43 0.16
CA GLN A 762 -36.71 23.13 1.26
C GLN A 762 -38.03 23.80 0.81
N ASP A 763 -38.02 24.55 -0.29
CA ASP A 763 -39.23 25.18 -0.85
C ASP A 763 -40.30 24.14 -1.21
N TRP A 764 -39.89 23.04 -1.85
CA TRP A 764 -40.77 21.94 -2.21
C TRP A 764 -41.37 21.24 -0.98
N PHE A 765 -40.53 20.96 0.03
CA PHE A 765 -40.95 20.26 1.26
C PHE A 765 -41.93 21.09 2.08
N ASP A 766 -41.72 22.40 2.15
CA ASP A 766 -42.65 23.34 2.79
C ASP A 766 -43.96 23.45 1.99
N ALA A 767 -43.90 23.55 0.67
CA ALA A 767 -45.06 23.67 -0.20
C ALA A 767 -46.00 22.45 -0.12
N ARG A 768 -45.45 21.24 0.07
CA ARG A 768 -46.23 20.01 0.29
C ARG A 768 -46.77 19.84 1.71
N GLY A 769 -46.46 20.77 2.63
CA GLY A 769 -46.95 20.77 4.01
C GLY A 769 -46.08 20.01 5.02
N GLY A 770 -44.83 19.72 4.69
CA GLY A 770 -43.85 19.13 5.59
C GLY A 770 -43.88 17.59 5.69
N PRO A 771 -43.57 17.02 6.87
CA PRO A 771 -43.44 15.57 7.06
C PRO A 771 -44.78 14.84 6.88
N GLN A 772 -44.82 13.78 6.07
CA GLN A 772 -46.04 13.01 5.82
C GLN A 772 -46.24 11.87 6.83
N VAL A 773 -45.16 11.32 7.38
CA VAL A 773 -45.24 10.28 8.42
C VAL A 773 -45.54 10.90 9.79
N PRO A 774 -46.69 10.58 10.42
CA PRO A 774 -47.01 11.10 11.75
C PRO A 774 -46.04 10.55 12.80
N ALA A 775 -45.63 11.39 13.76
CA ALA A 775 -44.69 10.98 14.81
C ALA A 775 -45.14 9.76 15.62
N ALA A 776 -46.46 9.51 15.73
CA ALA A 776 -47.00 8.35 16.44
C ALA A 776 -46.86 7.02 15.68
N ASN A 777 -46.66 7.09 14.35
CA ASN A 777 -46.56 5.93 13.46
C ASN A 777 -45.15 5.75 12.90
N ALA A 778 -44.24 6.68 13.18
CA ALA A 778 -42.88 6.65 12.67
C ALA A 778 -42.07 5.55 13.34
N THR A 779 -41.43 4.71 12.52
CA THR A 779 -40.46 3.71 12.98
C THR A 779 -39.19 4.39 13.50
N ARG A 780 -38.79 5.49 12.83
CA ARG A 780 -37.66 6.35 13.20
C ARG A 780 -37.91 7.82 12.88
N LYS A 781 -37.06 8.70 13.39
CA LYS A 781 -37.10 10.14 13.13
C LYS A 781 -35.73 10.60 12.64
N ALA A 782 -35.71 11.28 11.49
CA ALA A 782 -34.48 11.77 10.88
C ALA A 782 -34.58 13.27 10.60
N VAL A 783 -33.51 14.00 10.93
CA VAL A 783 -33.24 15.32 10.40
C VAL A 783 -32.46 15.13 9.11
N PHE A 784 -33.11 15.37 7.98
CA PHE A 784 -32.45 15.38 6.68
C PHE A 784 -31.71 16.70 6.52
N PHE A 785 -30.38 16.65 6.61
CA PHE A 785 -29.52 17.78 6.31
C PHE A 785 -29.35 17.84 4.79
N VAL A 786 -30.15 18.68 4.15
CA VAL A 786 -30.10 18.86 2.70
C VAL A 786 -28.86 19.69 2.38
N ASP A 787 -27.80 19.03 1.91
CA ASP A 787 -26.55 19.70 1.57
C ASP A 787 -26.74 20.73 0.44
N THR A 788 -25.75 21.60 0.29
CA THR A 788 -25.75 22.69 -0.70
C THR A 788 -26.06 22.21 -2.12
N TYR A 789 -25.49 21.08 -2.57
CA TYR A 789 -25.64 20.60 -3.94
C TYR A 789 -27.04 20.00 -4.14
N THR A 790 -27.45 19.13 -3.23
CA THR A 790 -28.78 18.53 -3.23
C THR A 790 -29.89 19.60 -3.15
N ASN A 791 -29.70 20.67 -2.39
CA ASN A 791 -30.74 21.70 -2.24
C ASN A 791 -30.87 22.63 -3.45
N TYR A 792 -29.74 23.06 -4.03
CA TYR A 792 -29.71 24.14 -5.03
C TYR A 792 -29.43 23.69 -6.47
N VAL A 793 -28.85 22.50 -6.67
CA VAL A 793 -28.42 21.97 -7.98
C VAL A 793 -29.22 20.73 -8.35
N HIS A 794 -29.34 19.78 -7.42
CA HIS A 794 -29.97 18.47 -7.63
C HIS A 794 -31.18 18.20 -6.72
N PRO A 795 -32.21 19.06 -6.72
CA PRO A 795 -33.37 18.90 -5.85
C PRO A 795 -34.17 17.62 -6.10
N GLU A 796 -34.10 17.03 -7.29
CA GLU A 796 -34.65 15.72 -7.61
C GLU A 796 -34.10 14.60 -6.70
N VAL A 797 -32.79 14.61 -6.43
CA VAL A 797 -32.15 13.64 -5.54
C VAL A 797 -32.65 13.83 -4.10
N GLY A 798 -32.79 15.07 -3.65
CA GLY A 798 -33.34 15.38 -2.32
C GLY A 798 -34.82 15.00 -2.18
N LYS A 799 -35.61 15.12 -3.26
CA LYS A 799 -37.00 14.65 -3.31
C LYS A 799 -37.06 13.12 -3.23
N ALA A 800 -36.21 12.42 -3.99
CA ALA A 800 -36.07 10.97 -3.95
C ALA A 800 -35.70 10.48 -2.53
N ALA A 801 -34.75 11.15 -1.87
CA ALA A 801 -34.36 10.87 -0.49
C ALA A 801 -35.55 10.94 0.49
N VAL A 802 -36.36 12.00 0.40
CA VAL A 802 -37.57 12.12 1.24
C VAL A 802 -38.58 11.02 0.92
N THR A 803 -38.81 10.70 -0.36
CA THR A 803 -39.72 9.63 -0.79
C THR A 803 -39.31 8.28 -0.19
N VAL A 804 -38.04 7.89 -0.32
CA VAL A 804 -37.54 6.61 0.20
C VAL A 804 -37.63 6.55 1.72
N LEU A 805 -37.22 7.60 2.43
CA LEU A 805 -37.30 7.64 3.89
C LEU A 805 -38.75 7.55 4.39
N GLU A 806 -39.69 8.26 3.76
CA GLU A 806 -41.10 8.22 4.16
C GLU A 806 -41.77 6.89 3.82
N ALA A 807 -41.44 6.26 2.68
CA ALA A 807 -41.87 4.92 2.35
C ALA A 807 -41.38 3.89 3.37
N ALA A 808 -40.15 4.07 3.87
CA ALA A 808 -39.56 3.29 4.95
C ALA A 808 -40.13 3.61 6.35
N GLY A 809 -41.17 4.45 6.44
CA GLY A 809 -41.85 4.80 7.70
C GLY A 809 -41.04 5.76 8.59
N VAL A 810 -40.06 6.47 8.04
CA VAL A 810 -39.28 7.47 8.77
C VAL A 810 -40.01 8.80 8.75
N ARG A 811 -40.10 9.45 9.92
CA ARG A 811 -40.50 10.85 10.00
C ARG A 811 -39.31 11.73 9.67
N VAL A 812 -39.37 12.41 8.53
CA VAL A 812 -38.33 13.33 8.06
C VAL A 812 -38.65 14.78 8.45
N GLU A 813 -37.72 15.48 9.06
CA GLU A 813 -37.72 16.95 9.15
C GLU A 813 -36.44 17.48 8.47
N LEU A 814 -36.48 18.66 7.86
CA LEU A 814 -35.29 19.24 7.23
C LEU A 814 -34.49 20.07 8.24
N ALA A 815 -33.17 20.08 8.08
CA ALA A 815 -32.33 21.06 8.76
C ALA A 815 -32.59 22.48 8.21
N ASP A 816 -32.39 23.49 9.06
CA ASP A 816 -32.52 24.90 8.67
C ASP A 816 -31.35 25.33 7.77
N ARG A 817 -30.22 24.62 7.84
CA ARG A 817 -28.96 24.92 7.18
C ARG A 817 -28.62 23.91 6.08
N THR A 818 -27.81 24.37 5.13
CA THR A 818 -27.39 23.62 3.93
C THR A 818 -25.87 23.47 3.84
N GLY A 819 -25.10 24.45 4.35
CA GLY A 819 -23.63 24.39 4.39
C GLY A 819 -23.08 23.50 5.51
N SER A 820 -22.48 22.36 5.14
CA SER A 820 -21.81 21.43 6.08
C SER A 820 -20.47 21.95 6.62
N GLY A 821 -19.79 22.83 5.86
CA GLY A 821 -18.39 23.21 6.09
C GLY A 821 -17.40 22.42 5.22
N ARG A 822 -17.87 21.49 4.37
CA ARG A 822 -17.02 20.65 3.52
C ARG A 822 -16.22 21.42 2.46
N PRO A 823 -16.82 22.34 1.65
CA PRO A 823 -16.06 23.13 0.68
C PRO A 823 -14.91 23.96 1.29
N PRO A 824 -15.10 24.75 2.37
CA PRO A 824 -14.00 25.49 2.97
C PRO A 824 -12.91 24.57 3.55
N LEU A 825 -13.28 23.44 4.16
CA LEU A 825 -12.30 22.47 4.68
C LEU A 825 -11.40 21.92 3.56
N SER A 826 -11.99 21.55 2.41
CA SER A 826 -11.24 21.00 1.26
C SER A 826 -10.19 21.97 0.68
N LYS A 827 -10.31 23.26 0.97
CA LYS A 827 -9.37 24.32 0.56
C LYS A 827 -8.52 24.85 1.71
N GLY A 828 -8.49 24.21 2.87
CA GLY A 828 -7.67 24.64 4.02
C GLY A 828 -8.26 25.82 4.82
N PHE A 829 -9.51 26.21 4.62
CA PHE A 829 -10.15 27.25 5.42
C PHE A 829 -10.76 26.68 6.72
N ILE A 830 -9.89 26.20 7.61
CA ILE A 830 -10.26 25.54 8.87
C ILE A 830 -11.21 26.41 9.71
N ASP A 831 -10.96 27.72 9.84
CA ASP A 831 -11.81 28.61 10.65
C ASP A 831 -13.25 28.69 10.13
N ILE A 832 -13.42 28.76 8.81
CA ILE A 832 -14.74 28.83 8.16
C ILE A 832 -15.46 27.48 8.32
N ALA A 833 -14.74 26.38 8.12
CA ALA A 833 -15.27 25.03 8.32
C ALA A 833 -15.69 24.79 9.77
N ARG A 834 -14.88 25.25 10.73
CA ARG A 834 -15.17 25.16 12.17
C ARG A 834 -16.41 25.95 12.55
N ASP A 835 -16.52 27.22 12.15
CA ASP A 835 -17.72 28.05 12.41
C ASP A 835 -18.99 27.44 11.79
N ALA A 836 -18.88 26.86 10.58
CA ALA A 836 -19.99 26.14 9.97
C ALA A 836 -20.41 24.93 10.81
N MET A 837 -19.46 24.10 11.24
CA MET A 837 -19.70 22.90 12.04
C MET A 837 -20.22 23.23 13.44
N GLU A 838 -19.71 24.27 14.10
CA GLU A 838 -20.21 24.72 15.42
C GLU A 838 -21.70 25.05 15.37
N LYS A 839 -22.12 25.76 14.31
CA LYS A 839 -23.53 26.11 14.08
C LYS A 839 -24.37 24.87 13.76
N ASN A 840 -23.84 23.93 12.98
CA ASN A 840 -24.54 22.67 12.70
C ASN A 840 -24.72 21.83 13.98
N VAL A 841 -23.67 21.67 14.79
CA VAL A 841 -23.75 21.00 16.11
C VAL A 841 -24.65 21.77 17.09
N ALA A 842 -24.68 23.10 17.00
CA ALA A 842 -25.58 23.94 17.80
C ALA A 842 -27.05 23.59 17.56
N GLU A 843 -27.43 23.39 16.30
CA GLU A 843 -28.78 23.04 15.83
C GLU A 843 -29.11 21.55 16.05
N LEU A 844 -28.21 20.65 15.68
CA LEU A 844 -28.48 19.21 15.58
C LEU A 844 -28.35 18.48 16.91
N ALA A 845 -27.40 18.85 17.77
CA ALA A 845 -27.18 18.11 19.03
C ALA A 845 -28.41 18.05 19.96
N PRO A 846 -29.25 19.10 20.08
CA PRO A 846 -30.53 18.99 20.79
C PRO A 846 -31.49 17.99 20.16
N ARG A 847 -31.57 17.92 18.82
CA ARG A 847 -32.42 16.96 18.09
C ARG A 847 -31.95 15.53 18.31
N VAL A 848 -30.64 15.30 18.20
CA VAL A 848 -30.01 14.00 18.47
C VAL A 848 -30.32 13.52 19.89
N ARG A 849 -30.22 14.41 20.87
CA ARG A 849 -30.60 14.10 22.27
C ARG A 849 -32.06 13.67 22.40
N ASP A 850 -32.95 14.20 21.57
CA ASP A 850 -34.37 13.84 21.52
C ASP A 850 -34.65 12.59 20.66
N GLY A 851 -33.61 11.82 20.31
CA GLY A 851 -33.69 10.57 19.55
C GLY A 851 -33.99 10.77 18.07
N TRP A 852 -33.41 11.82 17.46
CA TRP A 852 -33.40 12.00 16.01
C TRP A 852 -32.03 11.64 15.45
N ASP A 853 -32.01 11.00 14.29
CA ASP A 853 -30.78 10.74 13.54
C ASP A 853 -30.55 11.86 12.52
N VAL A 854 -29.31 12.10 12.10
CA VAL A 854 -28.98 13.05 11.03
C VAL A 854 -28.68 12.26 9.76
N VAL A 855 -29.32 12.61 8.65
CA VAL A 855 -29.18 11.89 7.37
C VAL A 855 -28.72 12.86 6.29
N LEU A 856 -27.79 12.42 5.44
CA LEU A 856 -27.20 13.19 4.34
C LEU A 856 -27.17 12.35 3.05
N VAL A 857 -27.29 13.03 1.90
CA VAL A 857 -27.23 12.37 0.59
C VAL A 857 -25.82 12.48 0.00
N GLU A 858 -25.22 13.67 0.00
CA GLU A 858 -23.88 13.86 -0.53
C GLU A 858 -22.84 13.11 0.36
N PRO A 859 -22.10 12.13 -0.20
CA PRO A 859 -21.16 11.31 0.55
C PRO A 859 -20.09 12.11 1.31
N SER A 860 -19.53 13.13 0.65
CA SER A 860 -18.46 13.94 1.25
C SER A 860 -18.96 14.80 2.41
N ASP A 861 -20.22 15.24 2.37
CA ASP A 861 -20.88 15.92 3.48
C ASP A 861 -21.25 14.94 4.60
N ALA A 862 -21.68 13.72 4.29
CA ALA A 862 -21.93 12.71 5.33
C ALA A 862 -20.65 12.45 6.16
N VAL A 863 -19.52 12.26 5.47
CA VAL A 863 -18.21 12.07 6.13
C VAL A 863 -17.73 13.30 6.86
N MET A 864 -18.08 14.51 6.39
CA MET A 864 -17.82 15.76 7.11
C MET A 864 -18.40 15.71 8.54
N PHE A 865 -19.59 15.15 8.72
CA PHE A 865 -20.19 14.99 10.05
C PHE A 865 -19.67 13.78 10.83
N GLN A 866 -19.40 12.68 10.14
CA GLN A 866 -18.99 11.41 10.77
C GLN A 866 -17.54 11.40 11.25
N SER A 867 -16.65 12.11 10.55
CA SER A 867 -15.20 12.08 10.77
C SER A 867 -14.63 13.49 10.93
N ASP A 868 -14.70 14.35 9.91
CA ASP A 868 -14.02 15.67 9.92
C ASP A 868 -14.50 16.61 11.05
N ALA A 869 -15.74 16.45 11.50
CA ALA A 869 -16.29 17.23 12.60
C ALA A 869 -15.48 17.06 13.90
N LEU A 870 -14.90 15.88 14.12
CA LEU A 870 -14.09 15.55 15.29
C LEU A 870 -12.68 16.16 15.20
N ASP A 871 -12.16 16.32 13.99
CA ASP A 871 -10.92 17.07 13.73
C ASP A 871 -11.12 18.57 13.97
N LEU A 872 -12.33 19.09 13.77
CA LEU A 872 -12.64 20.51 13.93
C LEU A 872 -13.10 20.90 15.34
N LEU A 873 -13.78 20.02 16.06
CA LEU A 873 -14.41 20.33 17.36
C LEU A 873 -14.18 19.20 18.35
N SER A 874 -14.13 19.53 19.63
CA SER A 874 -14.01 18.55 20.71
C SER A 874 -15.23 18.58 21.63
N GLY A 875 -15.55 17.41 22.21
CA GLY A 875 -16.53 17.25 23.30
C GLY A 875 -17.85 16.58 22.92
N ASP A 876 -18.60 16.16 23.93
CA ASP A 876 -19.74 15.23 23.82
C ASP A 876 -20.80 15.62 22.78
N ARG A 877 -21.00 16.93 22.54
CA ARG A 877 -22.00 17.41 21.58
C ARG A 877 -21.65 17.02 20.15
N VAL A 878 -20.40 17.23 19.74
CA VAL A 878 -19.97 16.88 18.38
C VAL A 878 -19.85 15.37 18.23
N SER A 879 -19.31 14.68 19.25
CA SER A 879 -19.23 13.21 19.26
C SER A 879 -20.60 12.56 19.15
N SER A 880 -21.61 13.10 19.84
CA SER A 880 -23.00 12.62 19.73
C SER A 880 -23.58 12.86 18.34
N VAL A 881 -23.34 14.02 17.73
CA VAL A 881 -23.82 14.30 16.37
C VAL A 881 -23.13 13.40 15.35
N ALA A 882 -21.81 13.25 15.42
CA ALA A 882 -21.03 12.39 14.54
C ALA A 882 -21.50 10.94 14.59
N ALA A 883 -21.68 10.39 15.80
CA ALA A 883 -22.15 9.00 16.01
C ALA A 883 -23.60 8.74 15.55
N ASN A 884 -24.40 9.79 15.34
CA ASN A 884 -25.79 9.71 14.87
C ASN A 884 -25.97 10.38 13.50
N SER A 885 -24.89 10.53 12.71
CA SER A 885 -24.94 11.05 11.35
C SER A 885 -24.66 9.93 10.34
N TYR A 886 -25.50 9.83 9.32
CA TYR A 886 -25.51 8.72 8.38
C TYR A 886 -25.62 9.23 6.93
N GLY A 887 -24.92 8.57 6.01
CA GLY A 887 -25.30 8.62 4.60
C GLY A 887 -26.68 7.98 4.42
N ILE A 888 -27.46 8.39 3.42
CA ILE A 888 -28.85 7.92 3.30
C ILE A 888 -28.98 6.41 3.10
N CYS A 889 -28.15 5.80 2.24
CA CYS A 889 -28.17 4.35 2.04
C CYS A 889 -27.64 3.61 3.27
N GLU A 890 -26.63 4.16 3.97
CA GLU A 890 -26.17 3.66 5.27
C GLU A 890 -27.31 3.67 6.30
N TYR A 891 -28.07 4.75 6.38
CA TYR A 891 -29.19 4.87 7.32
C TYR A 891 -30.28 3.83 7.05
N VAL A 892 -30.64 3.65 5.77
CA VAL A 892 -31.64 2.65 5.36
C VAL A 892 -31.14 1.23 5.68
N ASP A 893 -29.88 0.94 5.33
CA ASP A 893 -29.30 -0.40 5.47
C ASP A 893 -29.02 -0.79 6.92
N GLN A 894 -28.32 0.06 7.67
CA GLN A 894 -27.94 -0.19 9.06
C GLN A 894 -29.16 -0.46 9.96
N PHE A 895 -30.28 0.21 9.69
CA PHE A 895 -31.50 0.06 10.47
C PHE A 895 -32.58 -0.81 9.81
N ARG A 896 -32.26 -1.44 8.67
CA ARG A 896 -33.16 -2.35 7.94
C ARG A 896 -34.53 -1.72 7.65
N LEU A 897 -34.53 -0.43 7.30
CA LEU A 897 -35.76 0.36 7.16
C LEU A 897 -36.54 -0.03 5.89
N ASP A 898 -35.86 -0.68 4.95
CA ASP A 898 -36.38 -1.15 3.69
C ASP A 898 -37.04 -2.54 3.72
N ASP A 899 -37.00 -3.27 4.84
CA ASP A 899 -37.59 -4.61 4.99
C ASP A 899 -39.13 -4.64 4.80
N HIS A 900 -39.78 -3.48 4.87
CA HIS A 900 -41.24 -3.32 4.74
C HIS A 900 -41.65 -2.48 3.55
N VAL A 901 -40.69 -2.04 2.74
CA VAL A 901 -40.96 -1.29 1.52
C VAL A 901 -41.23 -2.30 0.41
N ASP A 902 -42.36 -2.14 -0.27
CA ASP A 902 -42.69 -2.95 -1.44
C ASP A 902 -41.92 -2.40 -2.64
N TRP A 903 -40.87 -3.11 -3.05
CA TRP A 903 -40.02 -2.73 -4.19
C TRP A 903 -40.47 -3.41 -5.49
N ASP A 904 -40.50 -2.66 -6.59
CA ASP A 904 -40.69 -3.13 -7.97
C ASP A 904 -39.52 -2.67 -8.86
N ALA A 905 -38.29 -2.96 -8.42
CA ALA A 905 -37.10 -2.63 -9.20
C ALA A 905 -37.04 -3.43 -10.51
N PRO A 906 -36.55 -2.82 -11.61
CA PRO A 906 -36.31 -3.54 -12.85
C PRO A 906 -35.19 -4.58 -12.72
N ALA A 907 -35.16 -5.53 -13.66
CA ALA A 907 -34.12 -6.55 -13.78
C ALA A 907 -32.81 -6.02 -14.45
N ASP A 908 -32.51 -4.73 -14.32
CA ASP A 908 -31.25 -4.14 -14.81
C ASP A 908 -30.10 -4.44 -13.82
N SER A 909 -28.91 -4.70 -14.37
CA SER A 909 -27.66 -4.78 -13.61
C SER A 909 -26.99 -3.41 -13.51
N LEU A 910 -26.41 -3.13 -12.34
CA LEU A 910 -25.82 -1.83 -11.98
C LEU A 910 -24.32 -1.94 -11.73
N ALA A 911 -23.50 -1.21 -12.48
CA ALA A 911 -22.10 -0.95 -12.13
C ALA A 911 -22.08 0.18 -11.10
N TYR A 912 -21.71 -0.13 -9.87
CA TYR A 912 -21.69 0.83 -8.77
C TYR A 912 -20.28 1.34 -8.50
N HIS A 913 -20.06 2.63 -8.76
CA HIS A 913 -18.88 3.37 -8.31
C HIS A 913 -19.11 3.92 -6.89
N GLY A 914 -18.41 3.38 -5.89
CA GLY A 914 -18.43 3.90 -4.52
C GLY A 914 -17.61 5.18 -4.36
N HIS A 915 -18.17 6.21 -3.71
CA HIS A 915 -17.49 7.50 -3.52
C HIS A 915 -16.27 7.37 -2.59
N CYS A 916 -15.16 8.05 -2.93
CA CYS A 916 -13.90 7.92 -2.19
C CYS A 916 -14.02 8.20 -0.69
N HIS A 917 -14.79 9.22 -0.28
CA HIS A 917 -15.03 9.48 1.16
C HIS A 917 -15.84 8.38 1.84
N GLN A 918 -16.83 7.77 1.19
CA GLN A 918 -17.55 6.62 1.76
C GLN A 918 -16.62 5.42 1.94
N LYS A 919 -15.76 5.15 0.94
CA LYS A 919 -14.75 4.09 1.01
C LYS A 919 -13.74 4.33 2.14
N ALA A 920 -13.29 5.57 2.33
CA ALA A 920 -12.38 5.95 3.42
C ALA A 920 -12.96 5.74 4.83
N VAL A 921 -14.28 5.55 4.97
CA VAL A 921 -14.93 5.17 6.23
C VAL A 921 -15.66 3.82 6.14
N LYS A 922 -15.40 3.02 5.09
CA LYS A 922 -15.97 1.69 4.81
C LYS A 922 -17.50 1.63 4.77
N LYS A 923 -18.15 2.66 4.22
CA LYS A 923 -19.61 2.79 4.19
C LYS A 923 -20.23 2.75 2.80
N ASP A 924 -19.44 2.55 1.75
CA ASP A 924 -19.92 2.47 0.37
C ASP A 924 -20.75 1.19 0.12
N HIS A 925 -20.44 0.10 0.82
CA HIS A 925 -21.17 -1.18 0.75
C HIS A 925 -22.66 -1.07 1.08
N HIS A 926 -23.08 -0.08 1.88
CA HIS A 926 -24.49 0.10 2.25
C HIS A 926 -25.39 0.40 1.05
N ALA A 927 -24.90 1.13 0.05
CA ALA A 927 -25.65 1.38 -1.17
C ALA A 927 -25.90 0.08 -1.95
N VAL A 928 -24.88 -0.76 -2.04
CA VAL A 928 -24.96 -2.09 -2.67
C VAL A 928 -25.99 -2.95 -1.93
N GLY A 929 -25.93 -2.97 -0.60
CA GLY A 929 -26.87 -3.70 0.26
C GLY A 929 -28.33 -3.28 0.05
N ALA A 930 -28.60 -1.97 0.01
CA ALA A 930 -29.95 -1.43 -0.19
C ALA A 930 -30.46 -1.70 -1.61
N LEU A 931 -29.65 -1.46 -2.65
CA LEU A 931 -30.02 -1.67 -4.05
C LEU A 931 -30.34 -3.15 -4.34
N ARG A 932 -29.52 -4.08 -3.84
CA ARG A 932 -29.76 -5.52 -4.00
C ARG A 932 -31.07 -5.98 -3.36
N ARG A 933 -31.47 -5.37 -2.23
CA ARG A 933 -32.75 -5.68 -1.58
C ARG A 933 -33.95 -5.07 -2.27
N ALA A 934 -33.76 -3.94 -2.95
CA ALA A 934 -34.78 -3.39 -3.82
C ALA A 934 -35.01 -4.26 -5.08
N GLY A 935 -34.06 -5.12 -5.44
CA GLY A 935 -34.19 -6.10 -6.52
C GLY A 935 -33.23 -5.90 -7.69
N TYR A 936 -32.33 -4.92 -7.63
CA TYR A 936 -31.29 -4.72 -8.62
C TYR A 936 -30.19 -5.80 -8.52
N ASP A 937 -29.63 -6.19 -9.66
CA ASP A 937 -28.34 -6.85 -9.68
C ASP A 937 -27.25 -5.77 -9.60
N VAL A 938 -26.25 -5.93 -8.74
CA VAL A 938 -25.27 -4.87 -8.47
C VAL A 938 -23.87 -5.45 -8.53
N ASP A 939 -23.06 -4.88 -9.41
CA ASP A 939 -21.64 -5.09 -9.54
C ASP A 939 -20.88 -3.91 -8.86
N PRO A 940 -20.41 -4.09 -7.61
CA PRO A 940 -19.65 -3.05 -6.93
C PRO A 940 -18.20 -2.99 -7.46
N LEU A 941 -17.86 -1.89 -8.11
CA LEU A 941 -16.52 -1.69 -8.67
C LEU A 941 -15.50 -1.40 -7.55
N ASP A 942 -14.36 -2.09 -7.58
CA ASP A 942 -13.19 -1.75 -6.76
C ASP A 942 -12.43 -0.55 -7.35
N SER A 943 -13.15 0.57 -7.43
CA SER A 943 -12.69 1.83 -8.03
C SER A 943 -12.05 2.79 -7.03
N GLY A 944 -11.08 3.56 -7.51
CA GLY A 944 -10.44 4.63 -6.75
C GLY A 944 -11.29 5.90 -6.64
N CYS A 945 -10.65 7.06 -6.73
CA CYS A 945 -11.37 8.34 -6.87
C CYS A 945 -11.83 8.55 -8.32
N CYS A 946 -12.91 9.30 -8.53
CA CYS A 946 -13.32 9.77 -9.86
C CYS A 946 -12.43 10.90 -10.42
N GLY A 947 -11.41 11.37 -9.69
CA GLY A 947 -10.53 12.44 -10.14
C GLY A 947 -11.04 13.87 -9.91
N MET A 948 -12.32 14.07 -9.55
CA MET A 948 -12.85 15.42 -9.27
C MET A 948 -12.51 15.93 -7.88
N ALA A 949 -12.64 15.06 -6.87
CA ALA A 949 -12.38 15.34 -5.46
C ALA A 949 -12.82 16.75 -4.99
N GLY A 950 -14.11 17.05 -5.17
CA GLY A 950 -14.66 18.37 -4.92
C GLY A 950 -14.28 19.36 -6.02
N THR A 951 -13.28 20.20 -5.73
CA THR A 951 -12.90 21.31 -6.62
C THR A 951 -11.63 21.07 -7.41
N PHE A 952 -10.86 20.03 -7.08
CA PHE A 952 -9.59 19.70 -7.72
C PHE A 952 -9.76 19.56 -9.25
N GLY A 953 -10.71 18.74 -9.70
CA GLY A 953 -10.95 18.52 -11.13
C GLY A 953 -11.54 19.72 -11.88
N TYR A 954 -11.99 20.76 -11.18
CA TYR A 954 -12.41 22.02 -11.80
C TYR A 954 -11.25 22.95 -12.11
N GLU A 955 -10.08 22.76 -11.50
CA GLU A 955 -8.94 23.65 -11.65
C GLU A 955 -8.21 23.37 -12.96
N SER A 956 -7.93 24.43 -13.72
CA SER A 956 -7.36 24.32 -15.07
C SER A 956 -6.02 23.58 -15.13
N GLU A 957 -5.21 23.75 -14.10
CA GLU A 957 -3.91 23.12 -13.90
C GLU A 957 -4.01 21.64 -13.52
N HIS A 958 -5.14 21.23 -12.93
CA HIS A 958 -5.40 19.86 -12.48
C HIS A 958 -6.23 19.05 -13.47
N TYR A 959 -6.72 19.66 -14.55
CA TYR A 959 -7.65 19.01 -15.47
C TYR A 959 -7.08 17.71 -16.06
N SER A 960 -5.84 17.72 -16.55
CA SER A 960 -5.19 16.54 -17.11
C SER A 960 -5.04 15.41 -16.09
N MET A 961 -4.62 15.73 -14.86
CA MET A 961 -4.53 14.78 -13.75
C MET A 961 -5.92 14.21 -13.40
N SER A 962 -6.92 15.07 -13.33
CA SER A 962 -8.30 14.71 -13.02
C SER A 962 -8.88 13.74 -14.06
N THR A 963 -8.65 13.99 -15.35
CA THR A 963 -9.04 13.08 -16.43
C THR A 963 -8.28 11.76 -16.36
N SER A 964 -6.95 11.79 -16.14
CA SER A 964 -6.14 10.57 -16.06
C SER A 964 -6.57 9.65 -14.91
N ILE A 965 -6.99 10.23 -13.77
CA ILE A 965 -7.58 9.46 -12.67
C ILE A 965 -8.94 8.86 -13.08
N ALA A 966 -9.74 9.61 -13.83
CA ALA A 966 -11.05 9.14 -14.27
C ALA A 966 -10.97 8.05 -15.35
N ASP A 967 -9.93 8.05 -16.19
CA ASP A 967 -9.71 7.02 -17.21
C ASP A 967 -9.61 5.64 -16.55
N ILE A 968 -8.92 5.52 -15.41
CA ILE A 968 -8.88 4.28 -14.60
C ILE A 968 -10.29 3.82 -14.19
N LEU A 969 -11.14 4.75 -13.75
CA LEU A 969 -12.53 4.42 -13.40
C LEU A 969 -13.35 4.01 -14.63
N LEU A 970 -13.16 4.68 -15.76
CA LEU A 970 -13.87 4.37 -17.01
C LEU A 970 -13.48 3.00 -17.54
N GLU A 971 -12.20 2.61 -17.46
CA GLU A 971 -11.74 1.26 -17.82
C GLU A 971 -12.43 0.18 -16.99
N GLN A 972 -12.60 0.40 -15.68
CA GLN A 972 -13.33 -0.53 -14.82
C GLN A 972 -14.82 -0.59 -15.10
N ILE A 973 -15.42 0.55 -15.48
CA ILE A 973 -16.82 0.59 -15.93
C ILE A 973 -16.97 -0.20 -17.23
N ASP A 974 -16.07 -0.02 -18.20
CA ASP A 974 -16.08 -0.72 -19.48
C ASP A 974 -15.82 -2.23 -19.34
N ALA A 975 -15.07 -2.64 -18.31
CA ALA A 975 -14.84 -4.04 -17.97
C ALA A 975 -16.04 -4.72 -17.28
N SER A 976 -17.01 -3.95 -16.77
CA SER A 976 -18.21 -4.48 -16.12
C SER A 976 -19.26 -4.92 -17.14
N ASP A 977 -19.90 -6.06 -16.89
CA ASP A 977 -21.05 -6.55 -17.68
C ASP A 977 -22.39 -5.85 -17.32
N ALA A 978 -22.35 -4.84 -16.43
CA ALA A 978 -23.56 -4.17 -15.97
C ALA A 978 -24.19 -3.27 -17.03
N ALA A 979 -25.52 -3.18 -17.04
CA ALA A 979 -26.25 -2.41 -18.03
C ALA A 979 -26.28 -0.91 -17.76
N VAL A 980 -26.21 -0.50 -16.48
CA VAL A 980 -26.38 0.89 -16.04
C VAL A 980 -25.27 1.27 -15.08
N VAL A 981 -24.71 2.47 -15.24
CA VAL A 981 -23.71 3.01 -14.32
C VAL A 981 -24.40 3.84 -13.25
N THR A 982 -24.08 3.59 -11.98
CA THR A 982 -24.57 4.38 -10.85
C THR A 982 -23.42 4.87 -9.97
N ALA A 983 -23.51 6.14 -9.58
CA ALA A 983 -22.53 6.80 -8.74
C ALA A 983 -23.22 7.73 -7.74
N PRO A 984 -22.83 7.71 -6.45
CA PRO A 984 -23.26 8.71 -5.49
C PRO A 984 -22.36 9.95 -5.57
N GLY A 985 -22.89 11.07 -5.09
CA GLY A 985 -22.14 12.32 -4.97
C GLY A 985 -22.08 13.15 -6.25
N THR A 986 -22.12 14.45 -6.07
CA THR A 986 -22.20 15.43 -7.15
C THR A 986 -20.91 15.44 -7.99
N SER A 987 -19.75 15.35 -7.34
CA SER A 987 -18.45 15.39 -8.03
C SER A 987 -18.24 14.17 -8.95
N CYS A 988 -18.54 12.96 -8.47
CA CYS A 988 -18.41 11.75 -9.29
C CYS A 988 -19.35 11.78 -10.49
N ARG A 989 -20.59 12.22 -10.28
CA ARG A 989 -21.58 12.36 -11.35
C ARG A 989 -21.16 13.39 -12.40
N THR A 990 -20.62 14.54 -11.99
CA THR A 990 -20.07 15.52 -12.94
C THR A 990 -18.91 14.94 -13.74
N GLN A 991 -17.98 14.20 -13.12
CA GLN A 991 -16.90 13.57 -13.89
C GLN A 991 -17.45 12.66 -14.99
N LEU A 992 -18.38 11.78 -14.64
CA LEU A 992 -18.93 10.78 -15.55
C LEU A 992 -19.84 11.42 -16.63
N ASP A 993 -20.53 12.52 -16.31
CA ASP A 993 -21.35 13.31 -17.25
C ASP A 993 -20.48 14.11 -18.24
N ASP A 994 -19.30 14.56 -17.82
CA ASP A 994 -18.32 15.23 -18.69
C ASP A 994 -17.57 14.23 -19.60
N SER A 995 -17.71 12.91 -19.37
CA SER A 995 -17.13 11.83 -20.19
C SER A 995 -18.09 11.40 -21.31
N ASP A 996 -17.57 10.71 -22.34
CA ASP A 996 -18.38 10.15 -23.45
C ASP A 996 -19.20 8.88 -23.04
N LEU A 997 -19.57 8.76 -21.76
CA LEU A 997 -20.33 7.63 -21.21
C LEU A 997 -21.84 7.79 -21.46
N ASP A 998 -22.52 6.69 -21.79
CA ASP A 998 -23.99 6.60 -21.78
C ASP A 998 -24.43 5.81 -20.53
N PRO A 999 -24.69 6.47 -19.38
CA PRO A 999 -24.86 5.78 -18.11
C PRO A 999 -26.16 5.00 -18.00
N VAL A 1000 -27.18 5.36 -18.81
CA VAL A 1000 -28.46 4.64 -18.91
C VAL A 1000 -28.75 4.38 -20.39
N PRO A 1001 -28.15 3.33 -20.97
CA PRO A 1001 -28.24 3.10 -22.40
C PRO A 1001 -29.66 2.78 -22.83
N ALA A 1002 -29.99 3.05 -24.09
CA ALA A 1002 -31.33 2.80 -24.66
C ALA A 1002 -31.79 1.32 -24.60
N SER A 1003 -30.87 0.39 -24.32
CA SER A 1003 -31.17 -1.03 -24.06
C SER A 1003 -31.64 -1.32 -22.64
N SER A 1004 -31.39 -0.43 -21.68
CA SER A 1004 -31.83 -0.57 -20.28
C SER A 1004 -33.34 -0.43 -20.15
N SER A 1005 -33.93 -1.10 -19.16
CA SER A 1005 -35.36 -0.93 -18.85
C SER A 1005 -35.68 0.36 -18.09
N LEU A 1006 -34.65 1.12 -17.71
CA LEU A 1006 -34.72 2.50 -17.23
C LEU A 1006 -34.81 3.53 -18.36
N ALA A 1007 -34.57 3.15 -19.62
CA ALA A 1007 -34.73 4.04 -20.76
C ALA A 1007 -36.19 4.54 -20.87
N GLY A 1008 -36.39 5.84 -21.11
CA GLY A 1008 -37.69 6.51 -21.13
C GLY A 1008 -38.21 6.96 -19.76
N SER A 1009 -37.48 6.68 -18.67
CA SER A 1009 -37.78 7.20 -17.32
C SER A 1009 -37.18 8.59 -17.10
N GLU A 1010 -37.50 9.19 -15.95
CA GLU A 1010 -36.84 10.39 -15.44
C GLU A 1010 -35.35 10.21 -15.13
N LEU A 1011 -34.86 8.96 -15.10
CA LEU A 1011 -33.45 8.61 -14.93
C LEU A 1011 -32.68 8.52 -16.26
N GLU A 1012 -33.37 8.59 -17.41
CA GLU A 1012 -32.72 8.68 -18.71
C GLU A 1012 -32.06 10.05 -18.88
N GLY A 1013 -30.73 10.07 -19.00
CA GLY A 1013 -29.95 11.30 -19.15
C GLY A 1013 -28.44 11.01 -19.29
N SER A 1014 -27.67 12.07 -19.51
CA SER A 1014 -26.20 11.98 -19.59
C SER A 1014 -25.52 11.79 -18.23
N THR A 1015 -26.25 12.06 -17.14
CA THR A 1015 -25.71 11.97 -15.78
C THR A 1015 -26.11 10.65 -15.12
N PRO A 1016 -25.16 9.89 -14.52
CA PRO A 1016 -25.48 8.67 -13.81
C PRO A 1016 -26.52 8.87 -12.69
N PRO A 1017 -27.52 7.98 -12.55
CA PRO A 1017 -28.46 8.04 -11.45
C PRO A 1017 -27.76 7.70 -10.12
N THR A 1018 -28.16 8.39 -9.06
CA THR A 1018 -27.72 8.05 -7.71
C THR A 1018 -28.41 6.77 -7.19
N PRO A 1019 -27.81 6.05 -6.22
CA PRO A 1019 -28.48 4.93 -5.57
C PRO A 1019 -29.86 5.28 -5.00
N ILE A 1020 -30.03 6.51 -4.48
CA ILE A 1020 -31.29 6.92 -3.87
C ILE A 1020 -32.40 7.22 -4.90
N GLU A 1021 -32.04 7.72 -6.08
CA GLU A 1021 -32.98 7.89 -7.19
C GLU A 1021 -33.46 6.54 -7.72
N LEU A 1022 -32.55 5.55 -7.82
CA LEU A 1022 -32.89 4.18 -8.21
C LEU A 1022 -33.83 3.50 -7.20
N LEU A 1023 -33.60 3.71 -5.90
CA LEU A 1023 -34.52 3.27 -4.85
C LEU A 1023 -35.88 3.96 -4.97
N ALA A 1024 -35.91 5.29 -5.13
CA ALA A 1024 -37.17 6.01 -5.30
C ALA A 1024 -37.97 5.52 -6.52
N HIS A 1025 -37.30 5.28 -7.65
CA HIS A 1025 -37.91 4.73 -8.86
C HIS A 1025 -38.53 3.34 -8.63
N ALA A 1026 -37.89 2.51 -7.79
CA ALA A 1026 -38.40 1.18 -7.45
C ALA A 1026 -39.62 1.19 -6.51
N ILE A 1027 -39.99 2.32 -5.90
CA ILE A 1027 -41.22 2.46 -5.08
C ILE A 1027 -42.43 2.79 -5.95
N ASP A 1028 -42.22 3.53 -7.05
CA ASP A 1028 -43.27 4.20 -7.82
C ASP A 1028 -43.76 3.40 -9.06
N ARG A 1029 -43.40 2.11 -9.20
CA ARG A 1029 -43.77 1.25 -10.34
C ARG A 1029 -44.99 0.34 -10.12
#